data_AF-A0A410X582-F1
#
_entry.id   AF-A0A410X582-F1
#
_cell.length_a   1.000
_cell.length_b   1.000
_cell.length_c   1.000
_cell.angle_alpha   90.00
_cell.angle_beta   90.00
_cell.angle_gamma   90.00
#
_symmetry.space_group_name_H-M   'P 1'
#
loop_
_entity.id
_entity.type
_entity.pdbx_description
1 polymer ?
#
loop_
_entity_poly.entity_id
_entity_poly.type
_entity_poly.pdbx_seq_one_letter_code
_entity_poly.pdbx_strand_id
1 'polypeptide(L)'
;MAGKLLIIGFGPGDEAHITKRAREAISESEVIIGYNTYVDLIRSLIDGKQVVRTGMTEEVSRAQEAVRQAEAGRKVAVISSGDAGVYGMAGLVYEVLIEKGWKPSDGVEVEIVPGISAINSCASLLGAPVMHDACTISLSDHLTPWDLIRRRVEAAASADFVIALYNPRSGRRTRQIVETQQILLKHRSPDTPVGIVKSAYRDREHVVLTTLAEMLEHDIGMLTTVIIGNSATRNYEGLMITPRGYQRKYTLDSDIQPLRPHERLRREAEPWALEQDEETGAEAAPALGEQSGAGMRSAEEREAGSAVLPSFFDEDEYEDDGYGAYSPEAEGAGTTDDYDREDSTVRIPAAGTRSAYDTPASSGAGEYGDSAVAVAVRPPAAPAQAAASAPTAFELAEEALRLVTGEPGGPAASASPGGFFRQQAILEFAVSPGLANKNLTAKQLMVLADAVGDTGTMEYTPHHQLLVKLRTDDPDSVTKRLRGEGLLLAPVGDVVQIKACDFCNMDKGDAVPYAEELQDLLGGAAVPKEMKIGFNGCGMACYGAVKEDIGIVYRREKFDLFLGGKTVGRNAHAAQPVAEGIEPDKLVETIERIVARYRNEGHPNERFHKFFARVKELEGYRHREVPAFQIENALCGD
;
A
#
# COMPACT_ATOMS: atom_id res chain seq x y z
N MET A 1 -49.40 -12.12 -8.48
CA MET A 1 -48.58 -13.13 -7.77
C MET A 1 -47.31 -12.43 -7.29
N ALA A 2 -46.56 -13.01 -6.35
CA ALA A 2 -45.19 -12.56 -6.13
C ALA A 2 -44.36 -12.87 -7.40
N GLY A 3 -43.48 -11.94 -7.79
CA GLY A 3 -42.53 -12.18 -8.88
C GLY A 3 -41.25 -12.84 -8.40
N LYS A 4 -40.40 -13.25 -9.35
CA LYS A 4 -39.16 -13.98 -9.08
C LYS A 4 -38.02 -13.51 -9.99
N LEU A 5 -36.85 -13.32 -9.39
CA LEU A 5 -35.58 -13.11 -10.06
C LEU A 5 -34.80 -14.43 -10.15
N LEU A 6 -34.61 -14.91 -11.36
CA LEU A 6 -33.76 -16.06 -11.70
C LEU A 6 -32.46 -15.50 -12.30
N ILE A 7 -31.36 -15.54 -11.55
CA ILE A 7 -30.06 -15.01 -12.03
C ILE A 7 -29.23 -16.19 -12.53
N ILE A 8 -29.05 -16.30 -13.85
CA ILE A 8 -28.69 -17.56 -14.49
C ILE A 8 -27.30 -17.48 -15.14
N GLY A 9 -26.37 -18.29 -14.63
CA GLY A 9 -25.16 -18.67 -15.37
C GLY A 9 -25.51 -19.73 -16.41
N PHE A 10 -25.42 -19.42 -17.71
CA PHE A 10 -25.70 -20.39 -18.78
C PHE A 10 -24.45 -21.16 -19.26
N GLY A 11 -23.29 -20.98 -18.64
CA GLY A 11 -22.06 -21.66 -19.04
C GLY A 11 -21.36 -21.03 -20.25
N PRO A 12 -20.49 -21.77 -20.96
CA PRO A 12 -19.61 -21.21 -21.98
C PRO A 12 -20.34 -20.73 -23.25
N GLY A 13 -21.53 -21.22 -23.56
CA GLY A 13 -22.37 -20.72 -24.67
C GLY A 13 -22.85 -21.79 -25.64
N ASP A 14 -22.20 -22.94 -25.69
CA ASP A 14 -22.76 -24.16 -26.31
C ASP A 14 -23.92 -24.69 -25.46
N GLU A 15 -25.00 -25.06 -26.14
CA GLU A 15 -26.18 -25.69 -25.58
C GLU A 15 -25.88 -26.95 -24.74
N ALA A 16 -24.91 -27.77 -25.12
CA ALA A 16 -24.51 -28.98 -24.39
C ALA A 16 -23.93 -28.69 -23.00
N HIS A 17 -23.45 -27.47 -22.77
CA HIS A 17 -22.85 -27.04 -21.50
C HIS A 17 -23.78 -26.15 -20.65
N ILE A 18 -25.03 -25.92 -21.08
CA ILE A 18 -26.07 -25.27 -20.27
C ILE A 18 -26.64 -26.28 -19.27
N THR A 19 -26.59 -25.96 -17.97
CA THR A 19 -27.09 -26.87 -16.91
C THR A 19 -28.62 -27.10 -17.04
N LYS A 20 -29.09 -28.28 -16.58
CA LYS A 20 -30.53 -28.62 -16.60
C LYS A 20 -31.37 -27.55 -15.90
N ARG A 21 -30.94 -27.07 -14.73
CA ARG A 21 -31.62 -26.00 -13.99
C ARG A 21 -31.61 -24.66 -14.75
N ALA A 22 -30.52 -24.30 -15.42
CA ALA A 22 -30.47 -23.09 -16.25
C ALA A 22 -31.47 -23.14 -17.41
N ARG A 23 -31.60 -24.29 -18.10
CA ARG A 23 -32.64 -24.49 -19.13
C ARG A 23 -34.05 -24.36 -18.56
N GLU A 24 -34.30 -24.98 -17.41
CA GLU A 24 -35.60 -24.91 -16.72
C GLU A 24 -35.94 -23.48 -16.26
N ALA A 25 -34.97 -22.75 -15.72
CA ALA A 25 -35.10 -21.37 -15.26
C ALA A 25 -35.36 -20.38 -16.43
N ILE A 26 -34.69 -20.57 -17.58
CA ILE A 26 -35.01 -19.84 -18.81
C ILE A 26 -36.44 -20.21 -19.27
N SER A 27 -36.78 -21.50 -19.28
CA SER A 27 -38.08 -21.99 -19.74
C SER A 27 -39.26 -21.46 -18.91
N GLU A 28 -39.14 -21.34 -17.59
CA GLU A 28 -40.20 -20.84 -16.71
C GLU A 28 -40.31 -19.30 -16.66
N SER A 29 -39.31 -18.57 -17.19
CA SER A 29 -39.29 -17.10 -17.17
C SER A 29 -40.18 -16.48 -18.24
N GLU A 30 -40.85 -15.37 -17.90
CA GLU A 30 -41.66 -14.56 -18.83
C GLU A 30 -40.80 -13.52 -19.56
N VAL A 31 -39.87 -12.91 -18.82
CA VAL A 31 -38.96 -11.87 -19.29
C VAL A 31 -37.52 -12.38 -19.21
N ILE A 32 -36.79 -12.29 -20.31
CA ILE A 32 -35.35 -12.55 -20.40
C ILE A 32 -34.62 -11.22 -20.50
N ILE A 33 -33.61 -10.99 -19.68
CA ILE A 33 -32.86 -9.74 -19.61
C ILE A 33 -31.36 -10.05 -19.69
N GLY A 34 -30.67 -9.47 -20.68
CA GLY A 34 -29.26 -9.77 -20.91
C GLY A 34 -28.54 -8.80 -21.84
N TYR A 35 -27.22 -8.94 -21.89
CA TYR A 35 -26.39 -8.32 -22.92
C TYR A 35 -26.65 -8.98 -24.29
N ASN A 36 -26.62 -8.18 -25.37
CA ASN A 36 -26.94 -8.60 -26.74
C ASN A 36 -26.33 -9.96 -27.14
N THR A 37 -25.03 -10.16 -26.97
CA THR A 37 -24.37 -11.40 -27.41
C THR A 37 -24.75 -12.61 -26.57
N TYR A 38 -25.17 -12.43 -25.33
CA TYR A 38 -25.64 -13.51 -24.45
C TYR A 38 -27.06 -13.95 -24.86
N VAL A 39 -27.92 -12.98 -25.17
CA VAL A 39 -29.27 -13.20 -25.71
C VAL A 39 -29.22 -13.95 -27.04
N ASP A 40 -28.22 -13.68 -27.88
CA ASP A 40 -28.05 -14.36 -29.17
C ASP A 40 -27.51 -15.79 -29.05
N LEU A 41 -26.69 -16.09 -28.02
CA LEU A 41 -26.23 -17.46 -27.75
C LEU A 41 -27.36 -18.39 -27.30
N ILE A 42 -28.27 -17.93 -26.44
CA ILE A 42 -29.40 -18.74 -25.95
C ILE A 42 -30.67 -18.60 -26.80
N ARG A 43 -30.56 -18.11 -28.04
CA ARG A 43 -31.70 -17.71 -28.89
C ARG A 43 -32.73 -18.83 -29.09
N SER A 44 -32.30 -20.09 -29.14
CA SER A 44 -33.15 -21.29 -29.23
C SER A 44 -34.04 -21.53 -28.01
N LEU A 45 -33.68 -21.01 -26.84
CA LEU A 45 -34.35 -21.26 -25.55
C LEU A 45 -35.35 -20.16 -25.16
N ILE A 46 -35.41 -19.07 -25.93
CA ILE A 46 -36.12 -17.83 -25.56
C ILE A 46 -37.23 -17.43 -26.54
N ASP A 47 -37.63 -18.32 -27.44
CA ASP A 47 -38.72 -18.05 -28.37
C ASP A 47 -40.05 -17.80 -27.63
N GLY A 48 -40.88 -16.92 -28.18
CA GLY A 48 -42.13 -16.45 -27.57
C GLY A 48 -42.03 -15.63 -26.28
N LYS A 49 -40.82 -15.40 -25.72
CA LYS A 49 -40.62 -14.65 -24.46
C LYS A 49 -40.42 -13.15 -24.69
N GLN A 50 -40.69 -12.33 -23.67
CA GLN A 50 -40.28 -10.92 -23.72
C GLN A 50 -38.76 -10.84 -23.51
N VAL A 51 -38.04 -10.16 -24.39
CA VAL A 51 -36.57 -10.06 -24.31
C VAL A 51 -36.13 -8.60 -24.19
N VAL A 52 -35.53 -8.23 -23.05
CA VAL A 52 -34.85 -6.95 -22.87
C VAL A 52 -33.37 -7.11 -23.19
N ARG A 53 -32.93 -6.35 -24.19
CA ARG A 53 -31.55 -6.28 -24.67
C ARG A 53 -30.91 -4.99 -24.19
N THR A 54 -29.77 -5.07 -23.50
CA THR A 54 -28.97 -3.88 -23.11
C THR A 54 -27.55 -3.94 -23.67
N GLY A 55 -26.90 -2.78 -23.74
CA GLY A 55 -25.49 -2.61 -24.08
C GLY A 55 -24.55 -3.12 -23.00
N MET A 56 -23.24 -3.11 -23.29
CA MET A 56 -22.20 -3.64 -22.41
C MET A 56 -21.95 -2.75 -21.17
N THR A 57 -22.23 -1.44 -21.28
CA THR A 57 -22.04 -0.44 -20.21
C THR A 57 -23.31 -0.16 -19.40
N GLU A 58 -24.39 -0.91 -19.63
CA GLU A 58 -25.73 -0.65 -19.08
C GLU A 58 -26.12 -1.68 -18.01
N GLU A 59 -25.14 -2.11 -17.20
CA GLU A 59 -25.32 -3.22 -16.26
C GLU A 59 -26.21 -2.84 -15.07
N VAL A 60 -26.05 -1.61 -14.56
CA VAL A 60 -26.92 -1.04 -13.52
C VAL A 60 -28.36 -0.95 -14.02
N SER A 61 -28.58 -0.43 -15.23
CA SER A 61 -29.90 -0.36 -15.86
C SER A 61 -30.50 -1.74 -16.11
N ARG A 62 -29.68 -2.75 -16.44
CA ARG A 62 -30.09 -4.16 -16.59
C ARG A 62 -30.59 -4.74 -15.27
N ALA A 63 -29.91 -4.48 -14.16
CA ALA A 63 -30.34 -4.90 -12.82
C ALA A 63 -31.62 -4.16 -12.37
N GLN A 64 -31.67 -2.83 -12.56
CA GLN A 64 -32.85 -2.01 -12.22
C GLN A 64 -34.10 -2.42 -13.01
N GLU A 65 -33.97 -2.75 -14.30
CA GLU A 65 -35.06 -3.31 -15.10
C GLU A 65 -35.53 -4.65 -14.54
N ALA A 66 -34.61 -5.56 -14.22
CA ALA A 66 -34.94 -6.88 -13.71
C ALA A 66 -35.72 -6.82 -12.40
N VAL A 67 -35.21 -6.05 -11.43
CA VAL A 67 -35.87 -5.85 -10.14
C VAL A 67 -37.27 -5.25 -10.35
N ARG A 68 -37.41 -4.23 -11.21
CA ARG A 68 -38.72 -3.60 -11.50
C ARG A 68 -39.73 -4.53 -12.19
N GLN A 69 -39.28 -5.42 -13.07
CA GLN A 69 -40.17 -6.41 -13.70
C GLN A 69 -40.62 -7.50 -12.70
N ALA A 70 -39.76 -7.88 -11.75
CA ALA A 70 -40.09 -8.86 -10.71
C ALA A 70 -40.95 -8.26 -9.58
N GLU A 71 -40.72 -7.00 -9.19
CA GLU A 71 -41.63 -6.22 -8.32
C GLU A 71 -43.03 -6.11 -8.94
N ALA A 72 -43.13 -5.99 -10.27
CA ALA A 72 -44.38 -6.05 -11.02
C ALA A 72 -45.02 -7.46 -11.11
N GLY A 73 -44.50 -8.44 -10.36
CA GLY A 73 -45.11 -9.77 -10.17
C GLY A 73 -44.75 -10.83 -11.21
N ARG A 74 -43.72 -10.60 -12.04
CA ARG A 74 -43.30 -11.50 -13.14
C ARG A 74 -42.14 -12.43 -12.75
N LYS A 75 -41.98 -13.53 -13.49
CA LYS A 75 -40.74 -14.34 -13.53
C LYS A 75 -39.73 -13.76 -14.52
N VAL A 76 -38.55 -13.41 -14.03
CA VAL A 76 -37.51 -12.67 -14.78
C VAL A 76 -36.18 -13.42 -14.73
N ALA A 77 -35.66 -13.80 -15.91
CA ALA A 77 -34.31 -14.33 -16.06
C ALA A 77 -33.30 -13.22 -16.32
N VAL A 78 -32.27 -13.10 -15.48
CA VAL A 78 -31.11 -12.23 -15.70
C VAL A 78 -29.92 -13.12 -16.11
N ILE A 79 -29.57 -13.11 -17.40
CA ILE A 79 -28.63 -14.09 -17.96
C ILE A 79 -27.17 -13.59 -17.94
N SER A 80 -26.26 -14.47 -17.54
CA SER A 80 -24.80 -14.25 -17.50
C SER A 80 -24.06 -15.40 -18.19
N SER A 81 -23.07 -15.06 -19.03
CA SER A 81 -22.15 -16.05 -19.62
C SER A 81 -21.24 -16.63 -18.54
N GLY A 82 -20.97 -17.93 -18.60
CA GLY A 82 -20.23 -18.63 -17.56
C GLY A 82 -21.11 -18.87 -16.33
N ASP A 83 -20.67 -18.38 -15.17
CA ASP A 83 -21.44 -18.38 -13.93
C ASP A 83 -21.89 -16.96 -13.55
N ALA A 84 -23.06 -16.82 -12.94
CA ALA A 84 -23.62 -15.51 -12.60
C ALA A 84 -22.91 -14.79 -11.44
N GLY A 85 -22.19 -15.52 -10.56
CA GLY A 85 -21.37 -14.95 -9.49
C GLY A 85 -19.94 -14.61 -9.92
N VAL A 86 -19.40 -15.26 -10.96
CA VAL A 86 -18.01 -15.06 -11.40
C VAL A 86 -17.93 -13.90 -12.41
N TYR A 87 -17.87 -12.67 -11.88
CA TYR A 87 -17.90 -11.42 -12.64
C TYR A 87 -19.17 -11.25 -13.51
N GLY A 88 -20.27 -11.87 -13.09
CA GLY A 88 -21.59 -11.78 -13.72
C GLY A 88 -22.57 -10.88 -12.96
N MET A 89 -23.85 -11.00 -13.28
CA MET A 89 -24.90 -10.09 -12.79
C MET A 89 -25.30 -10.25 -11.32
N ALA A 90 -24.93 -11.34 -10.62
CA ALA A 90 -25.50 -11.67 -9.32
C ALA A 90 -25.25 -10.60 -8.24
N GLY A 91 -24.02 -10.12 -8.10
CA GLY A 91 -23.66 -9.09 -7.12
C GLY A 91 -24.46 -7.79 -7.34
N LEU A 92 -24.45 -7.28 -8.58
CA LEU A 92 -25.12 -6.03 -8.93
C LEU A 92 -26.64 -6.08 -8.80
N VAL A 93 -27.28 -7.24 -9.00
CA VAL A 93 -28.72 -7.38 -8.72
C VAL A 93 -28.99 -7.37 -7.21
N TYR A 94 -28.13 -7.98 -6.38
CA TYR A 94 -28.25 -7.85 -4.92
C TYR A 94 -27.99 -6.42 -4.44
N GLU A 95 -27.00 -5.71 -4.99
CA GLU A 95 -26.75 -4.30 -4.68
C GLU A 95 -27.99 -3.43 -4.93
N VAL A 96 -28.61 -3.53 -6.12
CA VAL A 96 -29.83 -2.79 -6.47
C VAL A 96 -31.05 -3.20 -5.62
N LEU A 97 -31.12 -4.45 -5.16
CA LEU A 97 -32.14 -4.89 -4.20
C LEU A 97 -31.92 -4.28 -2.80
N ILE A 98 -30.67 -4.27 -2.32
CA ILE A 98 -30.28 -3.73 -1.01
C ILE A 98 -30.51 -2.21 -0.95
N GLU A 99 -30.15 -1.47 -2.01
CA GLU A 99 -30.44 -0.02 -2.12
C GLU A 99 -31.95 0.29 -2.05
N LYS A 100 -32.79 -0.66 -2.47
CA LYS A 100 -34.27 -0.59 -2.39
C LYS A 100 -34.86 -1.05 -1.06
N GLY A 101 -34.03 -1.50 -0.11
CA GLY A 101 -34.49 -2.03 1.18
C GLY A 101 -35.14 -3.41 1.11
N TRP A 102 -34.89 -4.19 0.05
CA TRP A 102 -35.32 -5.58 -0.07
C TRP A 102 -34.77 -6.45 1.06
N LYS A 103 -35.56 -7.44 1.51
CA LYS A 103 -35.10 -8.52 2.40
C LYS A 103 -35.52 -9.88 1.82
N PRO A 104 -34.78 -10.96 2.15
CA PRO A 104 -35.15 -12.33 1.75
C PRO A 104 -36.51 -12.82 2.30
N SER A 105 -37.05 -12.17 3.33
CA SER A 105 -38.25 -12.63 4.07
C SER A 105 -39.59 -12.12 3.54
N ASP A 106 -39.60 -10.93 2.93
CA ASP A 106 -40.82 -10.19 2.56
C ASP A 106 -40.75 -9.59 1.13
N GLY A 107 -39.60 -9.63 0.47
CA GLY A 107 -39.39 -9.13 -0.88
C GLY A 107 -39.62 -10.14 -2.01
N VAL A 108 -39.19 -9.76 -3.21
CA VAL A 108 -39.14 -10.62 -4.41
C VAL A 108 -38.29 -11.87 -4.16
N GLU A 109 -38.72 -13.05 -4.63
CA GLU A 109 -37.94 -14.28 -4.54
C GLU A 109 -36.70 -14.18 -5.46
N VAL A 110 -35.50 -14.48 -4.94
CA VAL A 110 -34.24 -14.45 -5.71
C VAL A 110 -33.59 -15.83 -5.68
N GLU A 111 -33.30 -16.38 -6.87
CA GLU A 111 -32.59 -17.64 -7.04
C GLU A 111 -31.37 -17.44 -7.95
N ILE A 112 -30.19 -17.85 -7.47
CA ILE A 112 -28.97 -17.93 -8.28
C ILE A 112 -28.90 -19.33 -8.89
N VAL A 113 -28.86 -19.41 -10.21
CA VAL A 113 -28.73 -20.67 -10.96
C VAL A 113 -27.31 -20.78 -11.51
N PRO A 114 -26.50 -21.75 -11.03
CA PRO A 114 -25.08 -21.82 -11.36
C PRO A 114 -24.82 -22.34 -12.79
N GLY A 115 -23.71 -21.87 -13.36
CA GLY A 115 -23.24 -22.21 -14.70
C GLY A 115 -21.77 -22.62 -14.74
N ILE A 116 -21.34 -23.27 -15.83
CA ILE A 116 -19.94 -23.69 -16.00
C ILE A 116 -19.08 -22.46 -16.33
N SER A 117 -18.29 -21.99 -15.37
CA SER A 117 -17.49 -20.77 -15.52
C SER A 117 -16.36 -20.94 -16.55
N ALA A 118 -15.82 -19.81 -17.02
CA ALA A 118 -14.82 -19.78 -18.09
C ALA A 118 -13.51 -20.49 -17.71
N ILE A 119 -13.07 -20.41 -16.45
CA ILE A 119 -11.91 -21.16 -15.93
C ILE A 119 -12.05 -22.67 -16.18
N ASN A 120 -13.19 -23.27 -15.82
CA ASN A 120 -13.43 -24.70 -16.01
C ASN A 120 -13.57 -25.05 -17.50
N SER A 121 -14.31 -24.22 -18.24
CA SER A 121 -14.56 -24.41 -19.68
C SER A 121 -13.29 -24.31 -20.53
N CYS A 122 -12.35 -23.45 -20.13
CA CYS A 122 -11.06 -23.33 -20.82
C CYS A 122 -10.09 -24.41 -20.34
N ALA A 123 -10.11 -24.79 -19.06
CA ALA A 123 -9.28 -25.87 -18.55
C ALA A 123 -9.57 -27.22 -19.21
N SER A 124 -10.84 -27.57 -19.47
CA SER A 124 -11.23 -28.81 -20.16
C SER A 124 -10.77 -28.88 -21.63
N LEU A 125 -10.48 -27.74 -22.25
CA LEU A 125 -9.90 -27.64 -23.60
C LEU A 125 -8.37 -27.65 -23.59
N LEU A 126 -7.74 -27.48 -22.43
CA LEU A 126 -6.28 -27.46 -22.25
C LEU A 126 -5.73 -28.74 -21.62
N GLY A 127 -6.56 -29.54 -20.94
CA GLY A 127 -6.15 -30.76 -20.23
C GLY A 127 -6.55 -30.72 -18.76
N ALA A 128 -5.57 -30.55 -17.87
CA ALA A 128 -5.78 -30.49 -16.41
C ALA A 128 -4.97 -29.36 -15.72
N PRO A 129 -5.05 -28.09 -16.17
CA PRO A 129 -4.26 -27.01 -15.59
C PRO A 129 -4.74 -26.59 -14.19
N VAL A 130 -6.02 -26.76 -13.84
CA VAL A 130 -6.62 -26.27 -12.57
C VAL A 130 -6.84 -27.39 -11.53
N MET A 131 -5.99 -28.43 -11.57
CA MET A 131 -6.03 -29.57 -10.64
C MET A 131 -5.41 -29.26 -9.26
N HIS A 132 -4.59 -28.20 -9.19
CA HIS A 132 -4.07 -27.64 -7.93
C HIS A 132 -4.76 -26.31 -7.64
N ASP A 133 -4.50 -25.80 -6.44
CA ASP A 133 -5.07 -24.57 -5.89
C ASP A 133 -4.94 -23.41 -6.91
N ALA A 134 -6.09 -22.83 -7.27
CA ALA A 134 -6.23 -21.92 -8.40
C ALA A 134 -7.09 -20.70 -8.03
N CYS A 135 -6.82 -19.56 -8.66
CA CYS A 135 -7.58 -18.32 -8.46
C CYS A 135 -8.03 -17.68 -9.80
N THR A 136 -9.09 -16.89 -9.74
CA THR A 136 -9.57 -16.07 -10.87
C THR A 136 -9.25 -14.60 -10.61
N ILE A 137 -8.70 -13.90 -11.60
CA ILE A 137 -8.42 -12.47 -11.52
C ILE A 137 -8.95 -11.75 -12.78
N SER A 138 -9.83 -10.78 -12.60
CA SER A 138 -10.27 -9.88 -13.68
C SER A 138 -9.25 -8.75 -13.88
N LEU A 139 -8.78 -8.55 -15.11
CA LEU A 139 -7.94 -7.40 -15.49
C LEU A 139 -8.77 -6.19 -15.97
N SER A 140 -10.00 -6.06 -15.47
CA SER A 140 -10.85 -4.89 -15.70
C SER A 140 -10.74 -3.90 -14.53
N ASP A 141 -10.06 -2.80 -14.77
CA ASP A 141 -9.82 -1.71 -13.82
C ASP A 141 -10.96 -0.67 -13.75
N HIS A 142 -12.02 -0.84 -14.55
CA HIS A 142 -13.16 0.09 -14.65
C HIS A 142 -13.86 0.37 -13.31
N LEU A 143 -13.92 -0.63 -12.42
CA LEU A 143 -14.53 -0.53 -11.08
C LEU A 143 -13.57 -1.03 -9.97
N THR A 144 -12.26 -1.13 -10.27
CA THR A 144 -11.28 -1.66 -9.32
C THR A 144 -9.91 -1.03 -9.62
N PRO A 145 -9.35 -0.20 -8.71
CA PRO A 145 -8.07 0.46 -8.93
C PRO A 145 -6.96 -0.53 -9.31
N TRP A 146 -6.15 -0.16 -10.31
CA TRP A 146 -5.11 -1.04 -10.85
C TRP A 146 -4.17 -1.58 -9.77
N ASP A 147 -3.78 -0.79 -8.77
CA ASP A 147 -2.89 -1.22 -7.69
C ASP A 147 -3.50 -2.27 -6.74
N LEU A 148 -4.83 -2.46 -6.75
CA LEU A 148 -5.47 -3.62 -6.10
C LEU A 148 -5.43 -4.86 -7.00
N ILE A 149 -5.56 -4.70 -8.32
CA ILE A 149 -5.41 -5.82 -9.29
C ILE A 149 -3.95 -6.30 -9.29
N ARG A 150 -2.98 -5.38 -9.39
CA ARG A 150 -1.54 -5.64 -9.26
C ARG A 150 -1.23 -6.43 -8.00
N ARG A 151 -1.70 -6.00 -6.81
CA ARG A 151 -1.48 -6.74 -5.55
C ARG A 151 -2.12 -8.13 -5.54
N ARG A 152 -3.28 -8.33 -6.16
CA ARG A 152 -3.90 -9.66 -6.32
C ARG A 152 -3.07 -10.58 -7.23
N VAL A 153 -2.53 -10.06 -8.33
CA VAL A 153 -1.63 -10.79 -9.24
C VAL A 153 -0.32 -11.14 -8.51
N GLU A 154 0.31 -10.18 -7.83
CA GLU A 154 1.55 -10.36 -7.07
C GLU A 154 1.39 -11.45 -5.99
N ALA A 155 0.31 -11.39 -5.19
CA ALA A 155 0.05 -12.38 -4.14
C ALA A 155 -0.27 -13.78 -4.69
N ALA A 156 -1.02 -13.87 -5.79
CA ALA A 156 -1.27 -15.15 -6.46
C ALA A 156 0.00 -15.71 -7.13
N ALA A 157 0.90 -14.84 -7.60
CA ALA A 157 2.19 -15.21 -8.16
C ALA A 157 3.07 -15.84 -7.09
N SER A 158 3.29 -15.13 -5.97
CA SER A 158 4.19 -15.53 -4.87
C SER A 158 3.69 -16.73 -4.06
N ALA A 159 2.38 -16.94 -3.97
CA ALA A 159 1.78 -18.11 -3.31
C ALA A 159 1.54 -19.30 -4.28
N ASP A 160 2.18 -19.29 -5.45
CA ASP A 160 2.18 -20.36 -6.47
C ASP A 160 0.80 -20.93 -6.87
N PHE A 161 -0.22 -20.06 -6.93
CA PHE A 161 -1.55 -20.43 -7.46
C PHE A 161 -1.52 -20.61 -8.98
N VAL A 162 -2.36 -21.49 -9.51
CA VAL A 162 -2.74 -21.44 -10.95
C VAL A 162 -3.66 -20.24 -11.17
N ILE A 163 -3.40 -19.41 -12.19
CA ILE A 163 -4.08 -18.11 -12.34
C ILE A 163 -4.91 -18.10 -13.62
N ALA A 164 -6.24 -17.95 -13.50
CA ALA A 164 -7.14 -17.71 -14.62
C ALA A 164 -7.48 -16.22 -14.75
N LEU A 165 -6.98 -15.58 -15.79
CA LEU A 165 -7.20 -14.18 -16.11
C LEU A 165 -8.50 -14.00 -16.91
N TYR A 166 -9.42 -13.24 -16.33
CA TYR A 166 -10.69 -12.81 -16.94
C TYR A 166 -10.55 -11.39 -17.48
N ASN A 167 -11.34 -11.07 -18.51
CA ASN A 167 -11.33 -9.77 -19.17
C ASN A 167 -9.92 -9.28 -19.59
N PRO A 168 -8.99 -10.14 -20.04
CA PRO A 168 -7.55 -9.88 -20.00
C PRO A 168 -7.10 -8.70 -20.88
N ARG A 169 -7.79 -8.47 -22.00
CA ARG A 169 -7.52 -7.34 -22.92
C ARG A 169 -8.82 -6.80 -23.51
N SER A 170 -8.83 -5.52 -23.85
CA SER A 170 -9.86 -4.89 -24.69
C SER A 170 -9.24 -3.78 -25.54
N GLY A 171 -9.99 -3.20 -26.48
CA GLY A 171 -9.51 -2.09 -27.32
C GLY A 171 -9.10 -0.82 -26.54
N ARG A 172 -9.47 -0.70 -25.25
CA ARG A 172 -8.99 0.34 -24.33
C ARG A 172 -8.01 -0.17 -23.26
N ARG A 173 -8.14 -1.43 -22.84
CA ARG A 173 -7.32 -2.06 -21.79
C ARG A 173 -6.28 -2.98 -22.43
N THR A 174 -5.12 -2.44 -22.75
CA THR A 174 -4.03 -3.14 -23.46
C THR A 174 -2.75 -3.32 -22.64
N ARG A 175 -2.53 -2.49 -21.60
CA ARG A 175 -1.31 -2.50 -20.75
C ARG A 175 -1.40 -3.52 -19.61
N GLN A 176 -2.60 -3.77 -19.10
CA GLN A 176 -2.86 -4.58 -17.90
C GLN A 176 -2.27 -5.99 -18.03
N ILE A 177 -2.50 -6.67 -19.17
CA ILE A 177 -1.94 -8.00 -19.44
C ILE A 177 -0.41 -8.02 -19.52
N VAL A 178 0.22 -6.93 -19.99
CA VAL A 178 1.67 -6.78 -20.09
C VAL A 178 2.29 -6.62 -18.71
N GLU A 179 1.72 -5.75 -17.88
CA GLU A 179 2.13 -5.58 -16.48
C GLU A 179 1.92 -6.88 -15.68
N THR A 180 0.82 -7.60 -15.92
CA THR A 180 0.57 -8.91 -15.31
C THR A 180 1.64 -9.94 -15.69
N GLN A 181 2.05 -10.01 -16.96
CA GLN A 181 3.18 -10.86 -17.38
C GLN A 181 4.48 -10.45 -16.66
N GLN A 182 4.79 -9.16 -16.63
CA GLN A 182 6.00 -8.62 -15.97
C GLN A 182 6.03 -8.88 -14.46
N ILE A 183 4.88 -8.90 -13.78
CA ILE A 183 4.76 -9.32 -12.38
C ILE A 183 5.06 -10.82 -12.24
N LEU A 184 4.41 -11.66 -13.07
CA LEU A 184 4.54 -13.12 -12.98
C LEU A 184 5.97 -13.60 -13.26
N LEU A 185 6.67 -12.96 -14.20
CA LEU A 185 8.07 -13.24 -14.53
C LEU A 185 9.08 -12.94 -13.38
N LYS A 186 8.65 -12.27 -12.30
CA LYS A 186 9.48 -12.13 -11.07
C LYS A 186 9.43 -13.35 -10.17
N HIS A 187 8.37 -14.16 -10.28
CA HIS A 187 8.07 -15.28 -9.38
C HIS A 187 8.13 -16.65 -10.06
N ARG A 188 8.14 -16.69 -11.41
CA ARG A 188 7.96 -17.92 -12.20
C ARG A 188 8.93 -17.97 -13.37
N SER A 189 9.19 -19.18 -13.87
CA SER A 189 10.03 -19.36 -15.05
C SER A 189 9.40 -18.68 -16.27
N PRO A 190 10.21 -18.08 -17.17
CA PRO A 190 9.74 -17.71 -18.51
C PRO A 190 9.06 -18.88 -19.24
N ASP A 191 9.50 -20.12 -18.99
CA ASP A 191 8.96 -21.36 -19.58
C ASP A 191 7.64 -21.84 -18.96
N THR A 192 7.15 -21.20 -17.88
CA THR A 192 5.92 -21.63 -17.19
C THR A 192 4.74 -21.70 -18.19
N PRO A 193 4.04 -22.84 -18.32
CA PRO A 193 3.00 -23.00 -19.33
C PRO A 193 1.85 -22.00 -19.20
N VAL A 194 1.37 -21.52 -20.34
CA VAL A 194 0.20 -20.66 -20.46
C VAL A 194 -0.76 -21.21 -21.53
N GLY A 195 -2.01 -21.38 -21.14
CA GLY A 195 -3.11 -21.71 -22.05
C GLY A 195 -3.93 -20.46 -22.38
N ILE A 196 -4.03 -20.10 -23.65
CA ILE A 196 -4.83 -18.97 -24.14
C ILE A 196 -6.02 -19.56 -24.90
N VAL A 197 -7.23 -19.41 -24.34
CA VAL A 197 -8.46 -19.97 -24.91
C VAL A 197 -9.42 -18.84 -25.23
N LYS A 198 -9.78 -18.73 -26.52
CA LYS A 198 -10.67 -17.72 -27.07
C LYS A 198 -11.98 -18.37 -27.49
N SER A 199 -13.11 -17.83 -27.05
CA SER A 199 -14.47 -18.30 -27.37
C SER A 199 -14.73 -19.80 -27.14
N ALA A 200 -14.27 -20.35 -26.00
CA ALA A 200 -14.50 -21.75 -25.61
C ALA A 200 -15.95 -22.20 -25.84
N TYR A 201 -16.12 -23.35 -26.49
CA TYR A 201 -17.39 -23.96 -26.90
C TYR A 201 -18.29 -22.99 -27.70
N ARG A 202 -17.75 -22.39 -28.77
CA ARG A 202 -18.45 -21.53 -29.75
C ARG A 202 -17.77 -21.62 -31.13
N ASP A 203 -18.46 -21.19 -32.20
CA ASP A 203 -17.99 -21.21 -33.62
C ASP A 203 -16.60 -20.61 -33.90
N ARG A 204 -16.06 -19.81 -32.98
CA ARG A 204 -14.75 -19.14 -33.09
C ARG A 204 -13.83 -19.50 -31.93
N GLU A 205 -13.95 -20.75 -31.46
CA GLU A 205 -13.02 -21.36 -30.53
C GLU A 205 -11.60 -21.33 -31.13
N HIS A 206 -10.63 -20.95 -30.30
CA HIS A 206 -9.23 -21.02 -30.64
C HIS A 206 -8.41 -21.24 -29.37
N VAL A 207 -7.66 -22.34 -29.33
CA VAL A 207 -6.84 -22.77 -28.20
C VAL A 207 -5.37 -22.66 -28.59
N VAL A 208 -4.56 -22.04 -27.72
CA VAL A 208 -3.10 -21.97 -27.86
C VAL A 208 -2.47 -22.42 -26.55
N LEU A 209 -1.46 -23.30 -26.65
CA LEU A 209 -0.49 -23.53 -25.60
C LEU A 209 0.80 -22.79 -25.95
N THR A 210 1.34 -22.06 -24.97
CA THR A 210 2.50 -21.18 -25.10
C THR A 210 3.20 -21.07 -23.74
N THR A 211 4.24 -20.25 -23.63
CA THR A 211 4.97 -19.99 -22.39
C THR A 211 4.60 -18.64 -21.76
N LEU A 212 5.00 -18.42 -20.51
CA LEU A 212 4.86 -17.13 -19.83
C LEU A 212 5.68 -16.02 -20.53
N ALA A 213 6.78 -16.37 -21.21
CA ALA A 213 7.53 -15.45 -22.07
C ALA A 213 6.75 -15.04 -23.33
N GLU A 214 6.21 -16.02 -24.05
CA GLU A 214 5.65 -15.84 -25.41
C GLU A 214 4.17 -15.47 -25.42
N MET A 215 3.46 -15.54 -24.28
CA MET A 215 1.99 -15.33 -24.21
C MET A 215 1.47 -14.02 -24.82
N LEU A 216 2.29 -12.96 -24.90
CA LEU A 216 1.89 -11.67 -25.48
C LEU A 216 1.98 -11.62 -27.02
N GLU A 217 2.63 -12.60 -27.66
CA GLU A 217 2.73 -12.69 -29.11
C GLU A 217 1.44 -13.22 -29.77
N HIS A 218 0.53 -13.77 -28.97
CA HIS A 218 -0.74 -14.36 -29.39
C HIS A 218 -1.94 -13.41 -29.23
N ASP A 219 -3.04 -13.68 -29.95
CA ASP A 219 -4.27 -12.87 -29.90
C ASP A 219 -5.07 -13.07 -28.61
N ILE A 220 -4.74 -12.27 -27.60
CA ILE A 220 -5.52 -12.11 -26.37
C ILE A 220 -6.54 -10.97 -26.56
N GLY A 221 -7.83 -11.28 -26.49
CA GLY A 221 -8.93 -10.32 -26.62
C GLY A 221 -9.98 -10.39 -25.50
N MET A 222 -11.13 -9.75 -25.73
CA MET A 222 -12.23 -9.69 -24.75
C MET A 222 -12.93 -11.03 -24.53
N LEU A 223 -12.97 -11.89 -25.56
CA LEU A 223 -13.55 -13.25 -25.50
C LEU A 223 -12.51 -14.32 -25.15
N THR A 224 -11.38 -13.91 -24.56
CA THR A 224 -10.26 -14.80 -24.21
C THR A 224 -10.17 -14.96 -22.70
N THR A 225 -9.92 -16.18 -22.23
CA THR A 225 -9.42 -16.48 -20.88
C THR A 225 -7.98 -16.97 -21.02
N VAL A 226 -7.11 -16.50 -20.13
CA VAL A 226 -5.70 -16.93 -20.09
C VAL A 226 -5.47 -17.67 -18.78
N ILE A 227 -5.02 -18.92 -18.85
CA ILE A 227 -4.70 -19.75 -17.69
C ILE A 227 -3.18 -19.89 -17.62
N ILE A 228 -2.56 -19.34 -16.57
CA ILE A 228 -1.12 -19.43 -16.30
C ILE A 228 -0.87 -20.51 -15.26
N GLY A 229 0.02 -21.44 -15.59
CA GLY A 229 0.45 -22.52 -14.70
C GLY A 229 1.20 -22.02 -13.46
N ASN A 230 1.28 -22.88 -12.46
CA ASN A 230 2.15 -22.72 -11.31
C ASN A 230 3.51 -23.42 -11.53
N SER A 231 4.41 -23.39 -10.53
CA SER A 231 5.76 -23.95 -10.61
C SER A 231 5.81 -25.44 -11.00
N ALA A 232 4.76 -26.21 -10.71
CA ALA A 232 4.67 -27.64 -11.03
C ALA A 232 3.95 -27.93 -12.36
N THR A 233 3.38 -26.93 -13.02
CA THR A 233 2.61 -27.11 -14.27
C THR A 233 3.54 -27.40 -15.44
N ARG A 234 3.20 -28.40 -16.26
CA ARG A 234 3.97 -28.80 -17.45
C ARG A 234 3.08 -29.01 -18.66
N ASN A 235 3.63 -28.78 -19.85
CA ASN A 235 3.05 -29.24 -21.10
C ASN A 235 3.50 -30.68 -21.39
N TYR A 236 2.60 -31.51 -21.92
CA TYR A 236 2.86 -32.90 -22.31
C TYR A 236 1.97 -33.26 -23.52
N GLU A 237 2.54 -33.55 -24.68
CA GLU A 237 1.82 -33.96 -25.90
C GLU A 237 0.60 -33.07 -26.25
N GLY A 238 0.75 -31.74 -26.10
CA GLY A 238 -0.33 -30.78 -26.35
C GLY A 238 -1.37 -30.64 -25.23
N LEU A 239 -1.09 -31.17 -24.03
CA LEU A 239 -1.92 -31.02 -22.82
C LEU A 239 -1.17 -30.24 -21.74
N MET A 240 -1.81 -29.25 -21.14
CA MET A 240 -1.34 -28.51 -19.97
C MET A 240 -1.81 -29.23 -18.70
N ILE A 241 -0.86 -29.69 -17.88
CA ILE A 241 -1.12 -30.56 -16.73
C ILE A 241 -0.45 -29.98 -15.49
N THR A 242 -1.23 -29.75 -14.45
CA THR A 242 -0.75 -29.38 -13.10
C THR A 242 -0.84 -30.60 -12.19
N PRO A 243 0.26 -31.27 -11.83
CA PRO A 243 0.19 -32.50 -11.06
C PRO A 243 -0.27 -32.26 -9.61
N ARG A 244 -1.30 -32.97 -9.13
CA ARG A 244 -1.74 -32.94 -7.72
C ARG A 244 -0.76 -33.60 -6.72
N GLY A 245 0.47 -33.90 -7.15
CA GLY A 245 1.53 -34.42 -6.28
C GLY A 245 1.48 -35.92 -5.95
N TYR A 246 0.58 -36.70 -6.54
CA TYR A 246 0.47 -38.16 -6.26
C TYR A 246 1.81 -38.91 -6.37
N GLN A 247 2.68 -38.52 -7.33
CA GLN A 247 4.01 -39.13 -7.52
C GLN A 247 4.94 -39.02 -6.29
N ARG A 248 4.60 -38.22 -5.26
CA ARG A 248 5.31 -38.17 -3.97
C ARG A 248 5.04 -39.41 -3.07
N LYS A 249 3.96 -40.16 -3.33
CA LYS A 249 3.50 -41.32 -2.54
C LYS A 249 3.14 -42.55 -3.37
N TYR A 250 2.92 -42.37 -4.67
CA TYR A 250 2.33 -43.36 -5.56
C TYR A 250 3.19 -43.60 -6.82
N THR A 251 3.45 -44.87 -7.12
CA THR A 251 4.00 -45.34 -8.40
C THR A 251 2.81 -45.54 -9.35
N LEU A 252 2.58 -44.59 -10.27
CA LEU A 252 1.31 -44.50 -11.02
C LEU A 252 1.07 -45.64 -12.02
N ASP A 253 2.12 -46.39 -12.36
CA ASP A 253 2.17 -47.50 -13.31
C ASP A 253 2.23 -48.89 -12.63
N SER A 254 2.03 -48.95 -11.30
CA SER A 254 2.05 -50.21 -10.52
C SER A 254 0.77 -50.44 -9.72
N ASP A 255 0.15 -51.61 -9.86
CA ASP A 255 -0.95 -52.05 -8.98
C ASP A 255 -0.48 -52.19 -7.51
N ILE A 256 0.78 -52.59 -7.30
CA ILE A 256 1.38 -52.76 -5.98
C ILE A 256 2.15 -51.48 -5.62
N GLN A 257 1.63 -50.76 -4.63
CA GLN A 257 2.21 -49.51 -4.14
C GLN A 257 3.27 -49.78 -3.05
N PRO A 258 4.39 -49.02 -3.03
CA PRO A 258 5.52 -49.29 -2.12
C PRO A 258 5.19 -49.06 -0.64
N LEU A 259 4.19 -48.23 -0.34
CA LEU A 259 3.68 -47.97 1.01
C LEU A 259 2.25 -48.51 1.15
N ARG A 260 1.95 -49.20 2.25
CA ARG A 260 0.58 -49.57 2.62
C ARG A 260 -0.22 -48.31 2.99
N PRO A 261 -1.58 -48.33 2.96
CA PRO A 261 -2.38 -47.12 3.19
C PRO A 261 -2.05 -46.36 4.48
N HIS A 262 -1.83 -47.07 5.59
CA HIS A 262 -1.45 -46.45 6.87
C HIS A 262 0.01 -45.94 6.94
N GLU A 263 0.88 -46.37 6.02
CA GLU A 263 2.28 -45.90 5.94
C GLU A 263 2.41 -44.64 5.10
N ARG A 264 1.50 -44.44 4.14
CA ARG A 264 1.38 -43.20 3.35
C ARG A 264 0.94 -41.99 4.17
N LEU A 265 0.33 -42.24 5.33
CA LEU A 265 -0.20 -41.24 6.27
C LEU A 265 0.78 -40.92 7.41
N ARG A 266 2.02 -41.44 7.40
CA ARG A 266 3.03 -41.12 8.42
C ARG A 266 3.85 -39.89 8.05
N ARG A 267 4.41 -39.22 9.06
CA ARG A 267 5.26 -38.02 8.93
C ARG A 267 6.39 -38.15 7.91
N GLU A 268 6.98 -39.33 7.74
CA GLU A 268 8.06 -39.54 6.74
C GLU A 268 7.54 -39.53 5.29
N ALA A 269 6.26 -39.85 5.08
CA ALA A 269 5.57 -39.79 3.78
C ALA A 269 4.72 -38.51 3.60
N GLU A 270 4.49 -37.77 4.68
CA GLU A 270 3.70 -36.54 4.79
C GLU A 270 4.46 -35.38 5.47
N PRO A 271 5.76 -35.09 5.20
CA PRO A 271 6.54 -34.08 5.95
C PRO A 271 6.09 -32.63 5.74
N TRP A 272 5.00 -32.42 5.00
CA TRP A 272 4.32 -31.14 4.76
C TRP A 272 2.92 -31.07 5.40
N ALA A 273 2.46 -32.13 6.09
CA ALA A 273 1.24 -32.08 6.89
C ALA A 273 1.49 -31.25 8.17
N LEU A 274 0.47 -30.52 8.62
CA LEU A 274 0.63 -29.54 9.70
C LEU A 274 0.87 -30.18 11.08
N GLU A 275 0.28 -31.34 11.35
CA GLU A 275 0.30 -31.97 12.68
C GLU A 275 0.47 -33.50 12.58
N GLN A 276 1.43 -34.03 13.36
CA GLN A 276 1.50 -35.42 13.86
C GLN A 276 2.19 -35.46 15.24
N ASP A 277 1.98 -34.40 16.05
CA ASP A 277 2.65 -34.18 17.35
C ASP A 277 1.66 -34.21 18.53
N GLU A 278 0.57 -34.98 18.40
CA GLU A 278 -0.22 -35.47 19.53
C GLU A 278 0.00 -37.00 19.67
N GLU A 279 -0.07 -37.52 20.90
CA GLU A 279 0.25 -38.91 21.32
C GLU A 279 1.73 -39.33 21.45
N THR A 280 2.50 -38.62 22.28
CA THR A 280 3.45 -39.30 23.20
C THR A 280 2.86 -39.40 24.60
N GLY A 281 1.70 -40.05 24.73
CA GLY A 281 0.88 -40.02 25.94
C GLY A 281 0.02 -41.26 26.22
N ALA A 282 0.20 -42.37 25.49
CA ALA A 282 -0.51 -43.62 25.73
C ALA A 282 0.48 -44.72 26.16
N GLU A 283 0.36 -45.21 27.40
CA GLU A 283 1.13 -46.36 27.88
C GLU A 283 0.72 -47.65 27.14
N ALA A 284 1.66 -48.58 26.99
CA ALA A 284 1.43 -49.84 26.28
C ALA A 284 0.50 -50.78 27.09
N ALA A 285 -0.79 -50.76 26.77
CA ALA A 285 -1.74 -51.78 27.24
C ALA A 285 -1.27 -53.18 26.78
N PRO A 286 -1.13 -54.15 27.70
CA PRO A 286 -0.51 -55.44 27.38
C PRO A 286 -1.42 -56.31 26.52
N ALA A 287 -0.80 -57.10 25.63
CA ALA A 287 -1.51 -57.99 24.72
C ALA A 287 -2.29 -59.08 25.47
N LEU A 288 -3.61 -59.13 25.27
CA LEU A 288 -4.44 -60.29 25.57
C LEU A 288 -4.48 -61.20 24.33
N GLY A 289 -4.10 -62.47 24.52
CA GLY A 289 -3.81 -63.39 23.43
C GLY A 289 -5.05 -63.98 22.74
N GLU A 290 -4.83 -64.55 21.55
CA GLU A 290 -5.84 -65.28 20.80
C GLU A 290 -6.35 -66.50 21.58
N GLN A 291 -7.67 -66.62 21.74
CA GLN A 291 -8.33 -67.92 21.77
C GLN A 291 -9.56 -67.94 20.85
N SER A 292 -9.57 -68.95 19.99
CA SER A 292 -10.61 -69.25 19.00
C SER A 292 -11.97 -69.58 19.61
N GLY A 293 -13.08 -69.16 18.97
CA GLY A 293 -14.42 -69.66 19.32
C GLY A 293 -15.54 -69.17 18.40
N ALA A 294 -16.17 -70.10 17.69
CA ALA A 294 -17.28 -69.88 16.76
C ALA A 294 -18.51 -69.13 17.34
N GLY A 295 -19.22 -68.35 16.52
CA GLY A 295 -20.45 -67.64 16.93
C GLY A 295 -21.25 -67.01 15.77
N MET A 296 -21.96 -67.83 15.00
CA MET A 296 -22.88 -67.39 13.93
C MET A 296 -24.26 -67.00 14.50
N ARG A 297 -24.98 -66.07 13.84
CA ARG A 297 -26.38 -65.56 14.06
C ARG A 297 -26.50 -64.30 14.94
N SER A 298 -27.55 -63.46 14.86
CA SER A 298 -28.39 -62.90 13.75
C SER A 298 -29.57 -62.12 14.36
N ALA A 299 -29.99 -61.00 13.76
CA ALA A 299 -31.15 -60.17 14.17
C ALA A 299 -30.98 -59.48 15.56
N GLU A 300 -31.80 -58.52 15.99
CA GLU A 300 -33.09 -58.00 15.47
C GLU A 300 -33.26 -56.48 15.77
N GLU A 301 -34.40 -55.89 15.40
CA GLU A 301 -34.66 -54.44 15.36
C GLU A 301 -35.06 -53.80 16.72
N ARG A 302 -34.93 -52.46 16.83
CA ARG A 302 -36.02 -51.56 17.30
C ARG A 302 -35.74 -50.06 17.10
N GLU A 303 -36.82 -49.28 17.08
CA GLU A 303 -36.85 -47.87 16.69
C GLU A 303 -36.91 -46.87 17.88
N ALA A 304 -36.84 -45.59 17.50
CA ALA A 304 -37.47 -44.41 18.14
C ALA A 304 -36.77 -43.74 19.34
N GLY A 305 -36.61 -42.41 19.23
CA GLY A 305 -36.02 -41.57 20.28
C GLY A 305 -35.69 -40.14 19.81
N SER A 306 -36.70 -39.33 19.47
CA SER A 306 -36.51 -37.91 19.14
C SER A 306 -36.35 -37.06 20.40
N ALA A 307 -35.25 -36.33 20.54
CA ALA A 307 -35.11 -35.26 21.53
C ALA A 307 -34.27 -34.09 20.98
N VAL A 308 -34.78 -32.87 21.21
CA VAL A 308 -34.12 -31.59 20.91
C VAL A 308 -32.96 -31.36 21.87
N LEU A 309 -31.82 -30.87 21.38
CA LEU A 309 -30.76 -30.31 22.22
C LEU A 309 -30.99 -28.81 22.43
N PRO A 310 -31.03 -28.31 23.68
CA PRO A 310 -31.00 -26.88 23.95
C PRO A 310 -29.57 -26.34 23.86
N SER A 311 -29.44 -25.05 23.54
CA SER A 311 -28.26 -24.27 23.87
C SER A 311 -28.17 -24.06 25.39
N PHE A 312 -26.96 -24.04 25.95
CA PHE A 312 -26.40 -22.83 26.57
C PHE A 312 -24.88 -23.01 26.77
N PHE A 313 -24.17 -21.89 26.90
CA PHE A 313 -22.80 -21.87 27.43
C PHE A 313 -22.86 -22.08 28.95
N ASP A 314 -21.75 -22.50 29.55
CA ASP A 314 -21.12 -21.78 30.66
C ASP A 314 -19.66 -22.24 30.79
N GLU A 315 -18.74 -21.28 30.96
CA GLU A 315 -17.37 -21.46 31.46
C GLU A 315 -17.35 -20.89 32.90
N ASP A 316 -16.53 -21.44 33.82
CA ASP A 316 -15.76 -20.69 34.86
C ASP A 316 -15.24 -21.55 36.05
N GLU A 317 -13.94 -21.39 36.37
CA GLU A 317 -13.14 -21.61 37.62
C GLU A 317 -11.72 -21.08 37.30
N TYR A 318 -10.80 -20.57 38.15
CA TYR A 318 -10.66 -20.06 39.54
C TYR A 318 -9.27 -19.35 39.56
N GLU A 319 -8.85 -18.36 40.37
CA GLU A 319 -9.37 -17.56 41.51
C GLU A 319 -9.15 -16.05 41.16
N ASP A 320 -10.09 -15.12 41.39
CA ASP A 320 -10.24 -14.25 42.59
C ASP A 320 -9.00 -13.42 43.03
N ASP A 321 -9.18 -12.09 43.12
CA ASP A 321 -8.65 -11.23 44.22
C ASP A 321 -9.32 -9.83 44.19
N GLY A 322 -9.65 -9.25 45.36
CA GLY A 322 -10.55 -8.07 45.50
C GLY A 322 -9.93 -6.67 45.22
N TYR A 323 -10.60 -5.53 45.47
CA TYR A 323 -11.71 -5.26 46.41
C TYR A 323 -12.43 -3.92 46.10
N GLY A 324 -13.71 -3.79 46.52
CA GLY A 324 -14.42 -2.51 46.75
C GLY A 324 -15.50 -2.14 45.70
N ALA A 325 -16.80 -2.37 45.94
CA ALA A 325 -17.71 -1.70 46.90
C ALA A 325 -18.06 -0.23 46.53
N TYR A 326 -19.33 0.20 46.44
CA TYR A 326 -20.62 -0.49 46.70
C TYR A 326 -21.77 0.15 45.88
N SER A 327 -22.88 -0.57 45.74
CA SER A 327 -24.14 -0.19 45.05
C SER A 327 -25.13 0.46 46.08
N PRO A 328 -26.47 0.68 45.88
CA PRO A 328 -27.33 0.35 44.72
C PRO A 328 -28.52 1.32 44.39
N GLU A 329 -29.37 0.88 43.43
CA GLU A 329 -30.86 1.03 43.35
C GLU A 329 -31.53 2.43 43.18
N ALA A 330 -32.73 2.58 42.59
CA ALA A 330 -33.49 1.75 41.62
C ALA A 330 -34.71 2.51 41.05
N GLU A 331 -35.20 2.06 39.88
CA GLU A 331 -36.59 2.05 39.35
C GLU A 331 -37.56 3.27 39.43
N GLY A 332 -38.50 3.33 38.47
CA GLY A 332 -39.80 4.04 38.63
C GLY A 332 -40.31 4.84 37.41
N ALA A 333 -41.30 4.30 36.68
CA ALA A 333 -41.95 4.98 35.54
C ALA A 333 -43.17 5.85 35.94
N GLY A 334 -43.61 6.79 35.09
CA GLY A 334 -45.00 7.33 35.18
C GLY A 334 -45.31 8.74 34.65
N THR A 335 -45.56 8.87 33.33
CA THR A 335 -46.67 9.59 32.64
C THR A 335 -47.20 11.01 33.03
N THR A 336 -47.78 11.67 32.00
CA THR A 336 -48.81 12.76 31.98
C THR A 336 -48.44 14.24 32.18
N ASP A 337 -49.09 15.06 31.34
CA ASP A 337 -49.11 16.54 31.25
C ASP A 337 -49.98 17.18 32.37
N ASP A 338 -50.29 18.50 32.47
CA ASP A 338 -50.99 19.36 31.47
C ASP A 338 -51.12 20.84 31.97
N TYR A 339 -51.58 21.74 31.07
CA TYR A 339 -52.16 23.10 31.20
C TYR A 339 -51.33 24.41 31.34
N ASP A 340 -51.69 25.36 30.45
CA ASP A 340 -51.30 26.77 30.34
C ASP A 340 -51.97 27.74 31.36
N ARG A 341 -51.49 29.02 31.39
CA ARG A 341 -52.33 30.18 30.95
C ARG A 341 -51.58 31.53 30.75
N GLU A 342 -52.00 32.19 29.66
CA GLU A 342 -52.08 33.63 29.29
C GLU A 342 -52.14 34.69 30.44
N ASP A 343 -51.90 36.00 30.28
CA ASP A 343 -51.21 36.90 29.30
C ASP A 343 -51.26 38.37 29.88
N SER A 344 -50.74 39.38 29.17
CA SER A 344 -51.09 40.83 29.16
C SER A 344 -50.02 41.89 29.52
N THR A 345 -49.11 42.13 28.55
CA THR A 345 -48.85 43.43 27.87
C THR A 345 -48.73 44.80 28.60
N VAL A 346 -47.84 45.67 28.05
CA VAL A 346 -47.70 47.16 28.21
C VAL A 346 -46.98 47.62 29.49
N ARG A 347 -45.69 48.03 29.52
CA ARG A 347 -44.88 49.06 28.80
C ARG A 347 -45.08 50.52 29.30
N ILE A 348 -44.10 51.43 29.33
CA ILE A 348 -42.69 51.43 28.86
C ILE A 348 -41.64 51.94 29.89
N PRO A 349 -41.75 53.15 30.49
CA PRO A 349 -40.58 53.95 30.90
C PRO A 349 -40.41 54.09 32.43
N ALA A 350 -39.28 54.53 33.01
CA ALA A 350 -37.92 54.87 32.54
C ALA A 350 -36.99 55.09 33.78
N ALA A 351 -35.65 55.14 33.72
CA ALA A 351 -34.63 54.63 32.78
C ALA A 351 -33.23 54.89 33.39
N GLY A 352 -32.18 54.14 33.03
CA GLY A 352 -30.82 54.37 33.54
C GLY A 352 -29.71 53.49 32.96
N THR A 353 -28.87 54.06 32.08
CA THR A 353 -27.48 53.63 31.71
C THR A 353 -27.24 52.22 31.09
N ARG A 354 -26.01 52.00 30.58
CA ARG A 354 -25.51 50.92 29.68
C ARG A 354 -24.17 50.38 30.21
N SER A 355 -23.59 49.21 29.85
CA SER A 355 -23.88 48.01 29.01
C SER A 355 -22.90 46.88 29.48
N ALA A 356 -23.01 45.56 29.25
CA ALA A 356 -23.51 44.72 28.14
C ALA A 356 -22.53 44.63 26.92
N TYR A 357 -22.33 43.51 26.19
CA TYR A 357 -23.14 42.29 26.02
C TYR A 357 -22.33 40.97 25.92
N ASP A 358 -23.06 39.85 25.96
CA ASP A 358 -22.63 38.44 25.84
C ASP A 358 -22.81 37.83 24.41
N THR A 359 -22.47 36.53 24.28
CA THR A 359 -22.86 35.54 23.23
C THR A 359 -24.40 35.31 23.14
N PRO A 360 -25.00 34.47 22.24
CA PRO A 360 -24.46 33.42 21.34
C PRO A 360 -25.04 33.43 19.88
N ALA A 361 -25.07 32.27 19.20
CA ALA A 361 -25.52 32.07 17.81
C ALA A 361 -26.88 31.28 17.76
N SER A 362 -27.47 30.82 16.63
CA SER A 362 -27.01 30.55 15.25
C SER A 362 -28.18 30.42 14.23
N SER A 363 -27.97 29.70 13.11
CA SER A 363 -28.92 29.16 12.08
C SER A 363 -29.09 29.94 10.75
N GLY A 364 -29.31 29.20 9.65
CA GLY A 364 -29.73 29.72 8.33
C GLY A 364 -28.79 29.40 7.15
N ALA A 365 -29.30 28.67 6.16
CA ALA A 365 -28.60 28.17 4.95
C ALA A 365 -27.96 29.24 4.02
N GLY A 366 -26.98 28.83 3.20
CA GLY A 366 -26.41 29.63 2.10
C GLY A 366 -25.43 28.82 1.22
N GLU A 367 -25.47 29.05 -0.11
CA GLU A 367 -24.81 28.25 -1.14
C GLU A 367 -23.33 28.64 -1.42
N TYR A 368 -22.67 27.90 -2.32
CA TYR A 368 -21.31 28.17 -2.80
C TYR A 368 -21.17 29.55 -3.47
N GLY A 369 -20.08 30.26 -3.17
CA GLY A 369 -19.68 31.47 -3.89
C GLY A 369 -18.16 31.51 -4.10
N ASP A 370 -17.73 31.33 -5.34
CA ASP A 370 -16.30 31.42 -5.73
C ASP A 370 -15.81 32.88 -5.73
N SER A 371 -14.73 33.16 -5.00
CA SER A 371 -14.01 34.43 -5.10
C SER A 371 -12.54 34.28 -4.69
N ALA A 372 -11.66 34.16 -5.68
CA ALA A 372 -10.23 34.12 -5.46
C ALA A 372 -9.68 35.46 -4.94
N VAL A 373 -8.96 35.43 -3.81
CA VAL A 373 -8.16 36.56 -3.32
C VAL A 373 -6.69 36.28 -3.62
N ALA A 374 -6.10 37.03 -4.55
CA ALA A 374 -4.75 36.79 -5.03
C ALA A 374 -3.68 37.21 -4.00
N VAL A 375 -2.93 36.23 -3.48
CA VAL A 375 -1.67 36.49 -2.78
C VAL A 375 -0.60 36.85 -3.83
N ALA A 376 0.04 38.00 -3.66
CA ALA A 376 0.97 38.54 -4.65
C ALA A 376 2.29 37.75 -4.69
N VAL A 377 2.38 36.79 -5.61
CA VAL A 377 3.65 36.09 -5.92
C VAL A 377 4.65 37.10 -6.46
N ARG A 378 5.67 37.41 -5.67
CA ARG A 378 6.81 38.24 -6.09
C ARG A 378 7.59 37.46 -7.16
N PRO A 379 7.85 38.03 -8.35
CA PRO A 379 8.58 37.32 -9.40
C PRO A 379 10.00 36.99 -8.93
N PRO A 380 10.58 35.86 -9.38
CA PRO A 380 11.93 35.47 -9.01
C PRO A 380 12.93 36.55 -9.43
N ALA A 381 13.95 36.78 -8.60
CA ALA A 381 15.02 37.71 -8.91
C ALA A 381 15.74 37.29 -10.21
N ALA A 382 16.12 38.27 -11.03
CA ALA A 382 16.92 38.02 -12.22
C ALA A 382 18.25 37.34 -11.84
N PRO A 383 18.76 36.38 -12.64
CA PRO A 383 19.99 35.67 -12.31
C PRO A 383 21.16 36.66 -12.20
N ALA A 384 21.92 36.55 -11.11
CA ALA A 384 23.11 37.34 -10.90
C ALA A 384 24.12 37.07 -12.03
N GLN A 385 24.80 38.12 -12.50
CA GLN A 385 25.84 37.98 -13.53
C GLN A 385 26.99 37.15 -12.99
N ALA A 386 27.22 35.98 -13.58
CA ALA A 386 28.32 35.10 -13.20
C ALA A 386 29.66 35.80 -13.47
N ALA A 387 30.48 35.94 -12.42
CA ALA A 387 31.89 36.31 -12.59
C ALA A 387 32.61 35.19 -13.35
N ALA A 388 33.47 35.55 -14.32
CA ALA A 388 34.12 34.58 -15.18
C ALA A 388 35.02 33.62 -14.37
N SER A 389 34.67 32.33 -14.36
CA SER A 389 35.51 31.26 -13.84
C SER A 389 36.73 31.02 -14.72
N ALA A 390 37.84 30.57 -14.13
CA ALA A 390 38.97 30.05 -14.90
C ALA A 390 38.53 28.85 -15.77
N PRO A 391 39.11 28.67 -16.97
CA PRO A 391 38.71 27.59 -17.87
C PRO A 391 38.99 26.22 -17.26
N THR A 392 38.07 25.29 -17.47
CA THR A 392 38.17 23.90 -17.01
C THR A 392 39.26 23.14 -17.77
N ALA A 393 39.73 22.03 -17.20
CA ALA A 393 40.69 21.16 -17.86
C ALA A 393 40.17 20.58 -19.20
N PHE A 394 38.86 20.53 -19.40
CA PHE A 394 38.23 20.13 -20.67
C PHE A 394 38.33 21.24 -21.73
N GLU A 395 38.01 22.48 -21.36
CA GLU A 395 38.11 23.63 -22.27
C GLU A 395 39.57 23.90 -22.69
N LEU A 396 40.52 23.76 -21.77
CA LEU A 396 41.96 23.83 -22.06
C LEU A 396 42.42 22.69 -22.99
N ALA A 397 41.83 21.50 -22.87
CA ALA A 397 42.13 20.37 -23.76
C ALA A 397 41.55 20.59 -25.17
N GLU A 398 40.33 21.14 -25.30
CA GLU A 398 39.80 21.55 -26.60
C GLU A 398 40.60 22.70 -27.22
N GLU A 399 41.03 23.70 -26.45
CA GLU A 399 41.86 24.80 -26.97
C GLU A 399 43.22 24.29 -27.48
N ALA A 400 43.88 23.41 -26.71
CA ALA A 400 45.10 22.73 -27.15
C ALA A 400 44.88 21.89 -28.42
N LEU A 401 43.74 21.20 -28.54
CA LEU A 401 43.41 20.43 -29.74
C LEU A 401 43.19 21.35 -30.96
N ARG A 402 42.43 22.44 -30.82
CA ARG A 402 42.19 23.43 -31.88
C ARG A 402 43.49 24.07 -32.39
N LEU A 403 44.44 24.35 -31.49
CA LEU A 403 45.77 24.86 -31.84
C LEU A 403 46.63 23.85 -32.61
N VAL A 404 46.32 22.55 -32.54
CA VAL A 404 47.02 21.47 -33.26
C VAL A 404 46.31 21.11 -34.58
N THR A 405 44.98 21.19 -34.65
CA THR A 405 44.21 20.80 -35.86
C THR A 405 43.93 21.96 -36.82
N GLY A 406 43.84 23.20 -36.35
CA GLY A 406 43.76 24.39 -37.19
C GLY A 406 42.40 24.67 -37.87
N GLU A 407 41.32 24.01 -37.46
CA GLU A 407 39.99 24.20 -38.07
C GLU A 407 39.18 25.36 -37.45
N PRO A 408 38.47 26.17 -38.24
CA PRO A 408 37.60 27.25 -37.74
C PRO A 408 36.25 26.71 -37.25
N GLY A 409 35.91 27.00 -36.00
CA GLY A 409 34.72 26.45 -35.35
C GLY A 409 33.36 27.04 -35.79
N GLY A 410 32.34 26.18 -35.81
CA GLY A 410 30.92 26.54 -35.80
C GLY A 410 30.18 25.73 -34.74
N PRO A 411 29.00 26.16 -34.25
CA PRO A 411 28.29 25.47 -33.18
C PRO A 411 27.76 24.11 -33.65
N ALA A 412 28.33 23.03 -33.11
CA ALA A 412 27.83 21.68 -33.34
C ALA A 412 26.43 21.53 -32.73
N ALA A 413 25.42 21.30 -33.57
CA ALA A 413 24.08 20.96 -33.10
C ALA A 413 24.12 19.63 -32.33
N SER A 414 23.47 19.57 -31.18
CA SER A 414 23.44 18.41 -30.28
C SER A 414 22.56 17.28 -30.80
N ALA A 415 22.99 16.65 -31.90
CA ALA A 415 22.45 15.37 -32.36
C ALA A 415 22.84 14.28 -31.36
N SER A 416 21.93 13.94 -30.44
CA SER A 416 22.12 12.92 -29.40
C SER A 416 22.56 11.57 -30.00
N PRO A 417 23.77 11.08 -29.70
CA PRO A 417 24.19 9.75 -30.13
C PRO A 417 23.37 8.68 -29.38
N GLY A 418 22.73 7.78 -30.10
CA GLY A 418 22.09 6.62 -29.49
C GLY A 418 23.13 5.63 -28.96
N GLY A 419 22.94 5.16 -27.72
CA GLY A 419 23.59 3.93 -27.24
C GLY A 419 25.08 4.02 -26.89
N PHE A 420 25.46 4.87 -25.93
CA PHE A 420 26.70 4.71 -25.17
C PHE A 420 26.42 4.64 -23.67
N PHE A 421 27.26 3.92 -22.93
CA PHE A 421 27.11 3.72 -21.48
C PHE A 421 27.07 5.06 -20.75
N ARG A 422 25.93 5.36 -20.11
CA ARG A 422 25.87 6.45 -19.12
C ARG A 422 26.66 6.04 -17.87
N GLN A 423 27.65 6.83 -17.50
CA GLN A 423 28.47 6.59 -16.33
C GLN A 423 27.65 6.93 -15.08
N GLN A 424 27.06 5.91 -14.45
CA GLN A 424 26.33 6.06 -13.19
C GLN A 424 27.27 6.57 -12.10
N ALA A 425 26.93 7.72 -11.51
CA ALA A 425 27.62 8.26 -10.35
C ALA A 425 27.08 7.62 -9.07
N ILE A 426 27.90 7.60 -8.01
CA ILE A 426 27.39 7.34 -6.66
C ILE A 426 26.81 8.65 -6.15
N LEU A 427 25.50 8.66 -5.89
CA LEU A 427 24.78 9.75 -5.25
C LEU A 427 24.66 9.45 -3.76
N GLU A 428 25.16 10.36 -2.92
CA GLU A 428 25.14 10.25 -1.46
C GLU A 428 24.49 11.50 -0.83
N PHE A 429 23.48 11.28 0.03
CA PHE A 429 22.75 12.34 0.74
C PHE A 429 22.10 11.79 2.01
N ALA A 430 21.76 12.66 2.95
CA ALA A 430 20.99 12.31 4.14
C ALA A 430 19.50 12.64 3.96
N VAL A 431 18.63 11.85 4.59
CA VAL A 431 17.17 11.94 4.52
C VAL A 431 16.57 11.97 5.92
N SER A 432 15.64 12.89 6.17
CA SER A 432 14.77 12.88 7.35
C SER A 432 13.30 13.17 6.99
N PRO A 433 12.33 12.76 7.83
CA PRO A 433 10.91 13.10 7.64
C PRO A 433 10.54 14.55 8.00
N GLY A 434 11.52 15.42 8.19
CA GLY A 434 11.37 16.82 8.60
C GLY A 434 12.49 17.25 9.54
N LEU A 435 12.44 18.51 9.99
CA LEU A 435 13.43 19.05 10.93
C LEU A 435 13.05 18.83 12.40
N ALA A 436 11.76 19.02 12.72
CA ALA A 436 11.16 18.75 14.03
C ALA A 436 10.18 17.55 13.99
N ASN A 437 10.43 16.59 13.10
CA ASN A 437 9.61 15.39 12.93
C ASN A 437 10.51 14.14 12.84
N LYS A 438 10.12 13.06 13.52
CA LYS A 438 10.74 11.72 13.43
C LYS A 438 9.86 10.68 12.73
N ASN A 439 8.60 11.02 12.44
CA ASN A 439 7.61 10.06 11.93
C ASN A 439 7.69 10.00 10.40
N LEU A 440 8.35 8.97 9.88
CA LEU A 440 8.24 8.57 8.48
C LEU A 440 6.88 7.89 8.26
N THR A 441 6.08 8.40 7.32
CA THR A 441 4.85 7.73 6.88
C THR A 441 5.19 6.49 6.04
N ALA A 442 4.27 5.51 5.99
CA ALA A 442 4.42 4.35 5.11
C ALA A 442 4.60 4.75 3.62
N LYS A 443 3.97 5.86 3.19
CA LYS A 443 4.14 6.40 1.84
C LYS A 443 5.58 6.89 1.60
N GLN A 444 6.14 7.65 2.53
CA GLN A 444 7.53 8.12 2.48
C GLN A 444 8.52 6.95 2.51
N LEU A 445 8.29 5.93 3.35
CA LEU A 445 9.13 4.72 3.38
C LEU A 445 9.12 3.97 2.04
N MET A 446 7.93 3.77 1.44
CA MET A 446 7.82 3.11 0.12
C MET A 446 8.51 3.92 -0.98
N VAL A 447 8.30 5.25 -1.02
CA VAL A 447 8.93 6.10 -2.05
C VAL A 447 10.44 6.22 -1.83
N LEU A 448 10.92 6.18 -0.58
CA LEU A 448 12.35 6.11 -0.28
C LEU A 448 12.96 4.78 -0.73
N ALA A 449 12.36 3.64 -0.37
CA ALA A 449 12.84 2.33 -0.79
C ALA A 449 12.89 2.18 -2.33
N ASP A 450 11.82 2.58 -3.03
CA ASP A 450 11.72 2.51 -4.50
C ASP A 450 12.63 3.54 -5.22
N ALA A 451 13.02 4.63 -4.55
CA ALA A 451 14.00 5.58 -5.08
C ALA A 451 15.46 5.15 -4.84
N VAL A 452 15.72 4.31 -3.84
CA VAL A 452 17.06 3.75 -3.54
C VAL A 452 17.31 2.46 -4.33
N GLY A 453 16.31 1.60 -4.44
CA GLY A 453 16.35 0.33 -5.17
C GLY A 453 17.27 -0.73 -4.55
N ASP A 454 17.24 -1.94 -5.11
CA ASP A 454 17.90 -3.14 -4.55
C ASP A 454 19.44 -3.06 -4.51
N THR A 455 20.04 -2.05 -5.14
CA THR A 455 21.50 -1.85 -5.21
C THR A 455 22.01 -0.64 -4.41
N GLY A 456 21.10 0.15 -3.83
CA GLY A 456 21.45 1.23 -2.91
C GLY A 456 21.47 0.77 -1.46
N THR A 457 22.03 1.60 -0.57
CA THR A 457 22.12 1.34 0.86
C THR A 457 21.51 2.50 1.66
N MET A 458 20.80 2.17 2.74
CA MET A 458 20.28 3.13 3.72
C MET A 458 20.88 2.79 5.10
N GLU A 459 21.62 3.73 5.69
CA GLU A 459 22.26 3.59 6.99
C GLU A 459 21.58 4.53 8.00
N TYR A 460 20.97 3.99 9.06
CA TYR A 460 20.37 4.80 10.12
C TYR A 460 21.46 5.34 11.06
N THR A 461 21.61 6.66 11.10
CA THR A 461 22.73 7.32 11.77
C THR A 461 22.42 7.72 13.22
N PRO A 462 23.44 7.93 14.08
CA PRO A 462 23.28 8.56 15.41
C PRO A 462 22.77 10.02 15.38
N HIS A 463 22.47 10.56 14.21
CA HIS A 463 21.88 11.89 14.01
C HIS A 463 20.40 11.82 13.60
N HIS A 464 19.74 10.66 13.77
CA HIS A 464 18.30 10.42 13.50
C HIS A 464 17.87 10.62 12.03
N GLN A 465 18.84 10.62 11.11
CA GLN A 465 18.67 10.68 9.66
C GLN A 465 19.15 9.39 8.99
N LEU A 466 18.55 9.04 7.85
CA LEU A 466 18.97 7.93 6.99
C LEU A 466 20.02 8.45 6.00
N LEU A 467 21.24 7.92 6.06
CA LEU A 467 22.26 8.17 5.06
C LEU A 467 22.02 7.23 3.86
N VAL A 468 21.71 7.83 2.71
CA VAL A 468 21.41 7.14 1.46
C VAL A 468 22.62 7.18 0.54
N LYS A 469 22.95 6.02 -0.04
CA LYS A 469 23.93 5.88 -1.15
C LYS A 469 23.31 5.02 -2.24
N LEU A 470 23.26 5.50 -3.48
CA LEU A 470 22.83 4.72 -4.63
C LEU A 470 23.64 5.05 -5.89
N ARG A 471 23.51 4.22 -6.93
CA ARG A 471 24.04 4.51 -8.27
C ARG A 471 22.94 5.04 -9.17
N THR A 472 23.14 6.21 -9.76
CA THR A 472 22.18 6.81 -10.70
C THR A 472 22.89 7.63 -11.79
N ASP A 473 22.27 7.74 -12.95
CA ASP A 473 22.60 8.69 -14.02
C ASP A 473 21.64 9.90 -14.04
N ASP A 474 20.64 9.93 -13.15
CA ASP A 474 19.68 11.03 -12.96
C ASP A 474 19.49 11.30 -11.45
N PRO A 475 20.33 12.16 -10.83
CA PRO A 475 20.21 12.50 -9.41
C PRO A 475 19.09 13.52 -9.11
N ASP A 476 18.73 14.35 -10.09
CA ASP A 476 17.70 15.38 -9.92
C ASP A 476 16.30 14.77 -9.85
N SER A 477 16.01 13.76 -10.67
CA SER A 477 14.74 13.01 -10.59
C SER A 477 14.58 12.31 -9.24
N VAL A 478 15.64 11.64 -8.74
CA VAL A 478 15.64 10.99 -7.42
C VAL A 478 15.38 11.99 -6.30
N THR A 479 16.14 13.08 -6.23
CA THR A 479 16.00 14.06 -5.13
C THR A 479 14.70 14.87 -5.23
N LYS A 480 14.22 15.18 -6.44
CA LYS A 480 12.93 15.85 -6.65
C LYS A 480 11.75 14.96 -6.25
N ARG A 481 11.81 13.66 -6.55
CA ARG A 481 10.80 12.67 -6.15
C ARG A 481 10.66 12.59 -4.63
N LEU A 482 11.77 12.49 -3.91
CA LEU A 482 11.77 12.39 -2.45
C LEU A 482 11.28 13.69 -1.79
N ARG A 483 11.73 14.86 -2.24
CA ARG A 483 11.22 16.17 -1.78
C ARG A 483 9.72 16.33 -2.02
N GLY A 484 9.20 15.77 -3.13
CA GLY A 484 7.77 15.76 -3.45
C GLY A 484 6.89 15.00 -2.44
N GLU A 485 7.49 14.15 -1.59
CA GLU A 485 6.83 13.45 -0.48
C GLU A 485 7.14 14.10 0.90
N GLY A 486 7.62 15.34 0.91
CA GLY A 486 7.93 16.08 2.13
C GLY A 486 9.16 15.57 2.89
N LEU A 487 10.04 14.80 2.24
CA LEU A 487 11.32 14.40 2.83
C LEU A 487 12.34 15.52 2.72
N LEU A 488 12.98 15.86 3.84
CA LEU A 488 14.12 16.78 3.88
C LEU A 488 15.35 16.03 3.36
N LEU A 489 16.08 16.64 2.42
CA LEU A 489 17.30 16.09 1.83
C LEU A 489 18.48 17.02 2.06
N ALA A 490 19.50 16.55 2.78
CA ALA A 490 20.73 17.28 3.04
C ALA A 490 21.94 16.65 2.31
N PRO A 491 22.84 17.45 1.71
CA PRO A 491 24.11 16.94 1.20
C PRO A 491 25.00 16.41 2.33
N VAL A 492 25.93 15.52 1.99
CA VAL A 492 26.85 14.88 2.93
C VAL A 492 28.28 15.32 2.63
N GLY A 493 29.05 15.62 3.68
CA GLY A 493 30.42 16.15 3.56
C GLY A 493 30.62 17.41 4.41
N ASP A 494 31.51 18.30 3.95
CA ASP A 494 31.86 19.54 4.66
C ASP A 494 30.82 20.65 4.43
N VAL A 495 29.64 20.43 5.01
CA VAL A 495 28.47 21.32 4.94
C VAL A 495 27.91 21.63 6.34
N VAL A 496 27.03 22.62 6.42
CA VAL A 496 26.21 22.91 7.60
C VAL A 496 25.06 21.90 7.71
N GLN A 497 24.94 21.26 8.87
CA GLN A 497 23.83 20.39 9.23
C GLN A 497 23.09 20.97 10.43
N ILE A 498 21.75 21.04 10.37
CA ILE A 498 20.91 21.54 11.47
C ILE A 498 20.11 20.37 12.04
N LYS A 499 20.02 20.31 13.38
CA LYS A 499 19.50 19.15 14.14
C LYS A 499 18.58 19.65 15.25
N ALA A 500 17.26 19.62 15.01
CA ALA A 500 16.25 20.13 15.95
C ALA A 500 15.51 19.02 16.73
N CYS A 501 14.80 19.38 17.80
CA CYS A 501 14.00 18.45 18.61
C CYS A 501 13.05 17.60 17.76
N ASP A 502 13.17 16.27 17.85
CA ASP A 502 12.28 15.28 17.21
C ASP A 502 11.61 14.33 18.23
N PHE A 503 12.14 14.28 19.46
CA PHE A 503 11.89 13.18 20.40
C PHE A 503 10.57 13.28 21.19
N CYS A 504 10.11 14.48 21.55
CA CYS A 504 9.09 14.67 22.57
C CYS A 504 7.80 15.29 22.01
N ASN A 505 6.65 14.73 22.37
CA ASN A 505 5.33 15.24 21.93
C ASN A 505 4.85 16.48 22.74
N MET A 506 5.63 16.96 23.71
CA MET A 506 5.31 18.15 24.52
C MET A 506 5.89 19.42 23.87
N ASP A 507 5.58 19.62 22.59
CA ASP A 507 6.26 20.64 21.78
C ASP A 507 5.90 22.07 22.17
N LYS A 508 6.92 22.92 22.20
CA LYS A 508 6.74 24.38 22.12
C LYS A 508 6.87 24.77 20.66
N GLY A 509 5.77 24.64 19.93
CA GLY A 509 5.69 24.97 18.50
C GLY A 509 6.21 26.38 18.19
N ASP A 510 6.11 27.30 19.14
CA ASP A 510 6.73 28.64 19.19
C ASP A 510 8.18 28.69 18.64
N ALA A 511 8.97 27.63 18.84
CA ALA A 511 10.38 27.57 18.46
C ALA A 511 10.63 26.97 17.06
N VAL A 512 9.68 26.20 16.51
CA VAL A 512 9.88 25.41 15.28
C VAL A 512 10.12 26.30 14.04
N PRO A 513 9.37 27.40 13.79
CA PRO A 513 9.58 28.23 12.61
C PRO A 513 11.01 28.79 12.49
N TYR A 514 11.66 29.12 13.61
CA TYR A 514 13.04 29.62 13.62
C TYR A 514 14.08 28.53 13.31
N ALA A 515 13.76 27.26 13.61
CA ALA A 515 14.59 26.14 13.19
C ALA A 515 14.43 25.88 11.68
N GLU A 516 13.21 25.94 11.17
CA GLU A 516 12.89 25.78 9.75
C GLU A 516 13.51 26.92 8.91
N GLU A 517 13.43 28.17 9.36
CA GLU A 517 14.08 29.33 8.73
C GLU A 517 15.60 29.17 8.67
N LEU A 518 16.25 28.70 9.74
CA LEU A 518 17.68 28.36 9.73
C LEU A 518 17.99 27.23 8.73
N GLN A 519 17.12 26.23 8.62
CA GLN A 519 17.28 25.09 7.71
C GLN A 519 17.14 25.48 6.24
N ASP A 520 16.24 26.39 5.90
CA ASP A 520 16.08 26.91 4.54
C ASP A 520 17.21 27.89 4.14
N LEU A 521 17.73 28.68 5.08
CA LEU A 521 18.80 29.66 4.81
C LEU A 521 20.21 29.05 4.80
N LEU A 522 20.49 28.09 5.68
CA LEU A 522 21.86 27.62 5.96
C LEU A 522 22.04 26.11 5.73
N GLY A 523 20.97 25.32 5.64
CA GLY A 523 21.04 23.87 5.52
C GLY A 523 21.76 23.41 4.26
N GLY A 524 22.81 22.60 4.43
CA GLY A 524 23.63 22.11 3.32
C GLY A 524 24.62 23.13 2.73
N ALA A 525 24.73 24.35 3.30
CA ALA A 525 25.71 25.33 2.85
C ALA A 525 27.14 24.81 3.05
N ALA A 526 28.00 24.95 2.03
CA ALA A 526 29.39 24.50 2.08
C ALA A 526 30.23 25.35 3.06
N VAL A 527 31.08 24.68 3.84
CA VAL A 527 31.94 25.28 4.88
C VAL A 527 33.32 24.60 4.92
N PRO A 528 34.36 25.21 5.53
CA PRO A 528 35.73 24.68 5.52
C PRO A 528 35.88 23.31 6.22
N LYS A 529 34.94 22.98 7.10
CA LYS A 529 34.69 21.65 7.66
C LYS A 529 33.23 21.53 8.10
N GLU A 530 32.66 20.33 7.99
CA GLU A 530 31.35 19.93 8.51
C GLU A 530 31.06 20.59 9.87
N MET A 531 29.91 21.25 9.96
CA MET A 531 29.49 22.07 11.10
C MET A 531 28.08 21.64 11.53
N LYS A 532 27.88 21.41 12.83
CA LYS A 532 26.58 21.01 13.38
C LYS A 532 25.94 22.11 14.22
N ILE A 533 24.70 22.46 13.87
CA ILE A 533 23.86 23.42 14.58
C ILE A 533 22.76 22.63 15.29
N GLY A 534 22.91 22.44 16.60
CA GLY A 534 21.90 21.80 17.44
C GLY A 534 20.85 22.81 17.90
N PHE A 535 19.57 22.49 17.74
CA PHE A 535 18.45 23.34 18.13
C PHE A 535 17.53 22.61 19.11
N ASN A 536 17.32 23.16 20.30
CA ASN A 536 16.43 22.59 21.31
C ASN A 536 15.25 23.53 21.60
N GLY A 537 14.03 23.14 21.22
CA GLY A 537 12.79 23.87 21.49
C GLY A 537 12.37 23.97 22.95
N CYS A 538 13.16 23.46 23.90
CA CYS A 538 12.94 23.67 25.33
C CYS A 538 14.23 23.63 26.15
N GLY A 539 14.20 24.29 27.31
CA GLY A 539 15.32 24.39 28.27
C GLY A 539 15.80 23.09 28.91
N MET A 540 15.21 21.93 28.58
CA MET A 540 15.73 20.62 28.98
C MET A 540 16.93 20.16 28.13
N ALA A 541 17.12 20.75 26.93
CA ALA A 541 18.25 20.49 26.03
C ALA A 541 18.53 19.00 25.71
N CYS A 542 17.51 18.13 25.78
CA CYS A 542 17.65 16.66 25.71
C CYS A 542 18.36 16.17 24.45
N TYR A 543 18.28 16.92 23.35
CA TYR A 543 18.85 16.55 22.05
C TYR A 543 20.34 16.93 21.91
N GLY A 544 20.91 17.57 22.94
CA GLY A 544 22.34 17.80 23.07
C GLY A 544 22.90 19.05 22.40
N ALA A 545 22.08 20.04 22.05
CA ALA A 545 22.50 21.26 21.34
C ALA A 545 23.76 21.92 21.94
N VAL A 546 23.86 21.95 23.26
CA VAL A 546 25.02 22.46 24.03
C VAL A 546 26.34 21.67 23.84
N LYS A 547 26.40 20.69 22.93
CA LYS A 547 27.60 19.90 22.58
C LYS A 547 28.02 20.04 21.11
N GLU A 548 27.16 20.58 20.25
CA GLU A 548 27.43 20.74 18.81
C GLU A 548 28.28 22.02 18.54
N ASP A 549 28.71 22.25 17.29
CA ASP A 549 29.54 23.43 16.95
C ASP A 549 28.81 24.75 17.26
N ILE A 550 27.49 24.80 17.02
CA ILE A 550 26.58 25.87 17.44
C ILE A 550 25.41 25.22 18.19
N GLY A 551 25.11 25.68 19.40
CA GLY A 551 24.00 25.19 20.21
C GLY A 551 22.98 26.29 20.50
N ILE A 552 21.71 26.02 20.23
CA ILE A 552 20.59 26.95 20.43
C ILE A 552 19.57 26.29 21.35
N VAL A 553 19.16 26.97 22.43
CA VAL A 553 18.18 26.45 23.40
C VAL A 553 17.07 27.47 23.64
N TYR A 554 15.83 27.13 23.32
CA TYR A 554 14.65 27.96 23.55
C TYR A 554 14.16 27.85 25.00
N ARG A 555 14.05 28.99 25.69
CA ARG A 555 13.65 29.09 27.09
C ARG A 555 13.06 30.47 27.37
N ARG A 556 11.88 30.52 28.02
CA ARG A 556 11.18 31.77 28.38
C ARG A 556 11.02 32.73 27.19
N GLU A 557 10.49 32.21 26.08
CA GLU A 557 10.22 32.94 24.83
C GLU A 557 11.45 33.49 24.09
N LYS A 558 12.66 33.12 24.51
CA LYS A 558 13.95 33.59 23.97
C LYS A 558 14.94 32.46 23.79
N PHE A 559 16.09 32.77 23.19
CA PHE A 559 17.11 31.78 22.85
C PHE A 559 18.42 31.99 23.63
N ASP A 560 18.92 30.92 24.24
CA ASP A 560 20.24 30.86 24.84
C ASP A 560 21.22 30.23 23.81
N LEU A 561 22.38 30.86 23.58
CA LEU A 561 23.32 30.54 22.51
C LEU A 561 24.67 30.04 23.05
N PHE A 562 25.15 28.96 22.45
CA PHE A 562 26.38 28.25 22.80
C PHE A 562 27.26 28.07 21.55
N LEU A 563 28.58 28.25 21.66
CA LEU A 563 29.51 28.14 20.52
C LEU A 563 30.73 27.25 20.82
N GLY A 564 31.19 26.55 19.78
CA GLY A 564 32.47 25.82 19.77
C GLY A 564 32.45 24.49 20.51
N GLY A 565 31.35 23.75 20.48
CA GLY A 565 31.30 22.40 21.04
C GLY A 565 32.06 21.37 20.20
N LYS A 566 32.25 20.18 20.78
CA LYS A 566 32.86 19.03 20.12
C LYS A 566 32.35 17.73 20.73
N THR A 567 31.56 16.99 19.95
CA THR A 567 30.87 15.76 20.38
C THR A 567 31.76 14.51 20.48
N VAL A 568 32.88 14.42 19.74
CA VAL A 568 33.64 13.16 19.56
C VAL A 568 35.17 13.27 19.71
N GLY A 569 35.80 12.17 20.14
CA GLY A 569 37.26 12.01 20.30
C GLY A 569 37.80 12.45 21.67
N ARG A 570 39.08 12.11 21.98
CA ARG A 570 39.69 12.27 23.33
C ARG A 570 39.48 13.66 23.97
N ASN A 571 39.52 14.73 23.17
CA ASN A 571 39.35 16.12 23.64
C ASN A 571 37.93 16.65 23.32
N ALA A 572 36.88 15.85 23.49
CA ALA A 572 35.48 16.27 23.37
C ALA A 572 35.11 17.22 24.52
N HIS A 573 34.22 18.18 24.25
CA HIS A 573 33.79 19.21 25.21
C HIS A 573 32.45 19.83 24.82
N ALA A 574 31.74 20.40 25.81
CA ALA A 574 30.53 21.17 25.57
C ALA A 574 30.85 22.52 24.91
N ALA A 575 29.87 23.05 24.16
CA ALA A 575 29.90 24.41 23.63
C ALA A 575 29.82 25.44 24.77
N GLN A 576 30.47 26.58 24.57
CA GLN A 576 30.57 27.63 25.60
C GLN A 576 29.32 28.51 25.55
N PRO A 577 28.61 28.78 26.67
CA PRO A 577 27.52 29.75 26.69
C PRO A 577 28.06 31.15 26.40
N VAL A 578 27.58 31.78 25.33
CA VAL A 578 28.01 33.11 24.88
C VAL A 578 26.94 34.19 25.05
N ALA A 579 25.66 33.81 25.03
CA ALA A 579 24.54 34.69 25.31
C ALA A 579 23.36 33.91 25.93
N GLU A 580 22.59 34.58 26.77
CA GLU A 580 21.27 34.12 27.24
C GLU A 580 20.21 35.15 26.81
N GLY A 581 19.00 34.67 26.50
CA GLY A 581 17.85 35.54 26.23
C GLY A 581 17.92 36.37 24.94
N ILE A 582 18.49 35.84 23.86
CA ILE A 582 18.42 36.43 22.51
C ILE A 582 16.95 36.47 22.08
N GLU A 583 16.48 37.64 21.64
CA GLU A 583 15.14 37.82 21.09
C GLU A 583 14.98 37.05 19.76
N PRO A 584 13.82 36.43 19.48
CA PRO A 584 13.64 35.59 18.28
C PRO A 584 13.96 36.28 16.94
N ASP A 585 13.67 37.59 16.84
CA ASP A 585 13.93 38.43 15.66
C ASP A 585 15.42 38.59 15.30
N LYS A 586 16.33 38.25 16.23
CA LYS A 586 17.79 38.43 16.08
C LYS A 586 18.56 37.12 16.06
N LEU A 587 17.92 35.98 16.33
CA LEU A 587 18.58 34.68 16.33
C LEU A 587 19.14 34.38 14.94
N VAL A 588 18.27 34.30 13.94
CA VAL A 588 18.59 33.83 12.58
C VAL A 588 19.69 34.66 11.94
N GLU A 589 19.54 35.99 11.97
CA GLU A 589 20.52 36.96 11.47
C GLU A 589 21.91 36.82 12.14
N THR A 590 21.93 36.47 13.44
CA THR A 590 23.18 36.25 14.18
C THR A 590 23.85 34.92 13.81
N ILE A 591 23.08 33.85 13.61
CA ILE A 591 23.64 32.57 13.15
C ILE A 591 24.13 32.68 11.70
N GLU A 592 23.42 33.39 10.83
CA GLU A 592 23.85 33.66 9.45
C GLU A 592 25.22 34.35 9.43
N ARG A 593 25.41 35.44 10.20
CA ARG A 593 26.71 36.12 10.30
C ARG A 593 27.82 35.20 10.83
N ILE A 594 27.54 34.40 11.85
CA ILE A 594 28.48 33.42 12.42
C ILE A 594 28.94 32.40 11.35
N VAL A 595 27.99 31.83 10.61
CA VAL A 595 28.25 30.81 9.57
C VAL A 595 28.95 31.43 8.36
N ALA A 596 28.50 32.60 7.90
CA ALA A 596 29.14 33.34 6.81
C ALA A 596 30.59 33.72 7.15
N ARG A 597 30.86 34.15 8.39
CA ARG A 597 32.20 34.49 8.85
C ARG A 597 33.12 33.26 8.94
N TYR A 598 32.63 32.13 9.46
CA TYR A 598 33.36 30.85 9.42
C TYR A 598 33.65 30.38 8.00
N ARG A 599 32.68 30.51 7.07
CA ARG A 599 32.85 30.17 5.65
C ARG A 599 33.93 31.00 4.96
N ASN A 600 34.07 32.27 5.34
CA ASN A 600 34.97 33.23 4.69
C ASN A 600 36.37 33.29 5.34
N GLU A 601 36.48 33.09 6.66
CA GLU A 601 37.74 33.22 7.42
C GLU A 601 38.32 31.87 7.92
N GLY A 602 37.57 30.77 7.84
CA GLY A 602 38.01 29.44 8.26
C GLY A 602 39.01 28.81 7.29
N HIS A 603 40.03 28.14 7.82
CA HIS A 603 41.04 27.46 6.99
C HIS A 603 40.52 26.10 6.48
N PRO A 604 41.01 25.58 5.33
CA PRO A 604 40.60 24.27 4.84
C PRO A 604 40.76 23.16 5.89
N ASN A 605 39.72 22.36 6.10
CA ASN A 605 39.65 21.27 7.06
C ASN A 605 39.74 21.71 8.56
N GLU A 606 39.59 23.00 8.86
CA GLU A 606 39.51 23.54 10.23
C GLU A 606 38.09 23.42 10.80
N ARG A 607 37.91 22.67 11.90
CA ARG A 607 36.64 22.58 12.64
C ARG A 607 36.30 23.89 13.37
N PHE A 608 35.02 24.23 13.48
CA PHE A 608 34.55 25.50 14.04
C PHE A 608 35.07 25.82 15.45
N HIS A 609 35.16 24.87 16.37
CA HIS A 609 35.75 25.12 17.69
C HIS A 609 37.22 25.62 17.63
N LYS A 610 38.02 25.17 16.64
CA LYS A 610 39.38 25.69 16.41
C LYS A 610 39.35 27.10 15.82
N PHE A 611 38.45 27.33 14.87
CA PHE A 611 38.23 28.65 14.28
C PHE A 611 37.85 29.69 15.35
N PHE A 612 36.88 29.37 16.22
CA PHE A 612 36.44 30.25 17.31
C PHE A 612 37.58 30.54 18.31
N ALA A 613 38.36 29.52 18.69
CA ALA A 613 39.56 29.69 19.51
C ALA A 613 40.64 30.56 18.84
N ARG A 614 40.80 30.45 17.50
CA ARG A 614 41.76 31.22 16.70
C ARG A 614 41.38 32.69 16.56
N VAL A 615 40.13 33.00 16.22
CA VAL A 615 39.66 34.39 16.03
C VAL A 615 39.40 35.12 17.36
N LYS A 616 39.22 34.38 18.46
CA LYS A 616 38.96 34.84 19.84
C LYS A 616 37.67 35.62 20.08
N GLU A 617 37.17 36.36 19.10
CA GLU A 617 35.91 37.10 19.17
C GLU A 617 35.10 36.95 17.86
N LEU A 618 33.82 36.60 17.99
CA LEU A 618 32.89 36.29 16.90
C LEU A 618 31.53 36.93 17.21
N GLU A 619 31.03 37.87 16.40
CA GLU A 619 29.82 38.67 16.71
C GLU A 619 29.82 39.31 18.12
N GLY A 620 30.99 39.71 18.62
CA GLY A 620 31.19 40.23 19.97
C GLY A 620 31.28 39.16 21.08
N TYR A 621 31.01 37.89 20.76
CA TYR A 621 31.15 36.76 21.68
C TYR A 621 32.61 36.33 21.80
N ARG A 622 33.14 36.31 23.03
CA ARG A 622 34.54 35.93 23.31
C ARG A 622 34.69 34.45 23.64
N HIS A 623 35.60 33.80 22.94
CA HIS A 623 36.08 32.47 23.30
C HIS A 623 36.83 32.50 24.63
N ARG A 624 36.47 31.59 25.55
CA ARG A 624 37.15 31.35 26.82
C ARG A 624 38.01 30.10 26.68
N GLU A 625 39.22 30.12 27.22
CA GLU A 625 40.06 28.91 27.23
C GLU A 625 39.47 27.88 28.22
N VAL A 626 39.02 26.75 27.69
CA VAL A 626 38.58 25.60 28.51
C VAL A 626 39.83 24.91 29.06
N PRO A 627 39.92 24.63 30.37
CA PRO A 627 41.08 23.95 30.96
C PRO A 627 41.37 22.60 30.27
N ALA A 628 42.57 22.47 29.71
CA ALA A 628 42.98 21.23 29.08
C ALA A 628 43.28 20.17 30.15
N PHE A 629 42.47 19.11 30.20
CA PHE A 629 42.76 17.94 31.03
C PHE A 629 44.06 17.28 30.55
N GLN A 630 44.98 16.98 31.48
CA GLN A 630 46.09 16.08 31.21
C GLN A 630 45.55 14.65 31.10
N ILE A 631 45.25 14.23 29.87
CA ILE A 631 44.90 12.85 29.54
C ILE A 631 46.22 12.07 29.43
N GLU A 632 46.52 11.24 30.43
CA GLU A 632 47.58 10.25 30.30
C GLU A 632 47.23 9.27 29.17
N ASN A 633 48.18 8.97 28.30
CA ASN A 633 47.99 7.94 27.28
C ASN A 633 47.91 6.57 27.96
N ALA A 634 46.93 5.76 27.58
CA ALA A 634 46.91 4.35 27.96
C ALA A 634 48.19 3.65 27.47
N LEU A 635 48.71 2.71 28.25
CA LEU A 635 49.91 1.93 27.92
C LEU A 635 49.69 0.90 26.79
N CYS A 636 48.52 0.92 26.15
CA CYS A 636 48.16 0.15 24.96
C CYS A 636 47.92 1.15 23.82
N GLY A 637 48.66 1.03 22.72
CA GLY A 637 48.64 2.02 21.65
C GLY A 637 47.44 1.87 20.72
N ASP A 638 46.58 2.90 20.72
CA ASP A 638 45.82 3.45 19.57
C ASP A 638 45.34 4.87 19.94
#